data_AF-A0A498I069-F1
#
_entry.id   AF-A0A498I069-F1
#
_cell.length_a   1.000
_cell.length_b   1.000
_cell.length_c   1.000
_cell.angle_alpha   90.00
_cell.angle_beta   90.00
_cell.angle_gamma   90.00
#
_symmetry.space_group_name_H-M   'P 1'
#
loop_
_entity.id
_entity.type
_entity.pdbx_description
1 polymer ?
#
loop_
_entity_poly.entity_id
_entity_poly.type
_entity_poly.pdbx_seq_one_letter_code
_entity_poly.pdbx_strand_id
1 'polypeptide(L)'
;MCTNVTKSADFMNVYIEKVFMPICYCLRFRGCTRKFGRHFVCESDAWNGGFHTGKFFKNKPFLCRKKAQTNLKSSETRIFLFFLALSRHKQRETVTDFTAVTLKPLPSQSNPTVAMSKIETYEDFVKVHGLLLAASGLPQSLHRQLFQKLLSESFDGGSHFQIEPTEDGHQRRLVLTSDSMPAHSDVFLVDHAWTFRLSDAYKQLMEVPGLAERMAAIMCVDTDLNSDSEENRESNGKRSVLEVMESEITEARGNVRWLELEDLDMDDETLSSLDLAAKFPDLLALSLCGNKLESVEVVVQEVTKFKNLKALWLDNNPVVQNRGDELADKFLREMPSLEIYNSRFTSNFGEWAVGFCGGVYDKENPGSIDQPDNAVHQVTDLDLSNRCIHNIFNKFQAFSPAQLPCLSYLNLRGNPLDETSAGDLLHLLRNFPSLQSLEVDIPGPLGETAVQILESLPNVSVLNGVNASKVLETEKDVVDSALQPRLPEWSADEPLTDRVISAMWLYLMTYRLADEEKIDETSVWYVMDELGSALRHSDEPNFRVAPFLFMPEGTLASAVSFTILWPIQNVQKGYECTRDYLFGIGEDKQRSARLTAWFHTPENYFIREYEKHRMSLKSKNLPSQSSEPCPARSLLRSETSALRVYTDIPQVEELLTRPEFVITTDLKDADIIWTGTQVDEDMKKATGITESQYVNQFPFEACIVMKHHLAETIQKAHGFPEWLQPTYNLETHLSQLIGDYCVRKRDGLNNLWILKPWNMARTIDTTVTSNISAIIRLMETGPKICQKYIEHPALFQGRKFDIRYLVLVRSMNPLEIFLADTFWVRLANNQYSLDKHSLFEYETHFTVMNYRGTLNHKNTSEFVREFEQEHKVNWLDIHSRVTKMIRSVFEAAAQVHPEMHSPTSRAMYGVDVMLDSCFQPKLLEVTYCPDCGRACKYDMNSIVGDQELVRARNFYNYVFGCLFLNETTHVSPL
;
A
#
# COMPACT_ATOMS: atom_id res chain seq x y z
N MET A 1 -29.07 34.73 -14.02
CA MET A 1 -28.93 36.10 -14.57
C MET A 1 -28.08 36.89 -13.59
N CYS A 2 -27.14 37.68 -14.14
CA CYS A 2 -26.18 38.56 -13.49
C CYS A 2 -25.02 37.88 -12.71
N THR A 3 -23.74 38.22 -12.85
CA THR A 3 -22.86 38.78 -13.91
C THR A 3 -21.54 39.10 -13.19
N ASN A 4 -20.40 38.81 -13.82
CA ASN A 4 -19.11 39.49 -13.72
C ASN A 4 -18.69 40.12 -12.37
N VAL A 5 -17.67 39.54 -11.74
CA VAL A 5 -16.56 40.34 -11.19
C VAL A 5 -15.24 39.78 -11.74
N THR A 6 -14.54 40.68 -12.40
CA THR A 6 -13.30 40.56 -13.17
C THR A 6 -12.03 40.55 -12.30
N LYS A 7 -11.02 39.80 -12.77
CA LYS A 7 -9.59 40.11 -12.81
C LYS A 7 -9.06 41.21 -11.85
N SER A 8 -8.34 40.79 -10.80
CA SER A 8 -6.93 41.13 -10.53
C SER A 8 -6.56 40.72 -9.10
N ALA A 9 -5.58 39.84 -8.93
CA ALA A 9 -4.71 39.78 -7.75
C ALA A 9 -3.62 38.73 -8.03
N ASP A 10 -2.41 39.21 -8.35
CA ASP A 10 -1.20 38.42 -8.27
C ASP A 10 -0.93 38.10 -6.79
N PHE A 11 -1.06 36.84 -6.36
CA PHE A 11 -0.55 36.34 -5.10
C PHE A 11 -0.21 34.85 -5.25
N MET A 12 0.99 34.46 -4.78
CA MET A 12 1.46 33.07 -4.65
C MET A 12 0.37 32.22 -4.02
N ASN A 13 -0.04 31.14 -4.68
CA ASN A 13 -0.94 30.17 -4.07
C ASN A 13 -0.22 28.87 -3.76
N VAL A 14 -0.32 28.45 -2.50
CA VAL A 14 -0.03 27.07 -2.08
C VAL A 14 -1.29 26.50 -1.43
N TYR A 15 -1.74 25.33 -1.87
CA TYR A 15 -3.01 24.73 -1.42
C TYR A 15 -2.81 23.41 -0.67
N ILE A 16 -3.70 23.13 0.29
CA ILE A 16 -3.97 21.76 0.76
C ILE A 16 -5.01 21.15 -0.17
N GLU A 17 -4.59 20.24 -1.03
CA GLU A 17 -5.52 19.33 -1.69
C GLU A 17 -5.74 18.14 -0.74
N LYS A 18 -7.00 17.94 -0.30
CA LYS A 18 -7.46 16.57 -0.03
C LYS A 18 -7.33 15.85 -1.35
N VAL A 19 -6.58 14.76 -1.40
CA VAL A 19 -6.39 13.98 -2.63
C VAL A 19 -7.70 13.25 -2.95
N PHE A 20 -8.67 13.98 -3.49
CA PHE A 20 -9.64 13.44 -4.42
C PHE A 20 -9.05 13.68 -5.79
N MET A 21 -8.86 12.59 -6.54
CA MET A 21 -8.34 12.54 -7.91
C MET A 21 -8.31 13.91 -8.61
N PRO A 22 -7.14 14.43 -9.00
CA PRO A 22 -7.13 15.42 -10.05
C PRO A 22 -7.65 14.74 -11.32
N ILE A 23 -8.72 15.29 -11.89
CA ILE A 23 -9.09 15.06 -13.28
C ILE A 23 -7.80 15.23 -14.11
N CYS A 24 -7.51 14.24 -14.95
CA CYS A 24 -6.36 14.21 -15.85
C CYS A 24 -6.04 15.60 -16.44
N TYR A 25 -5.07 16.29 -15.86
CA TYR A 25 -4.35 17.34 -16.54
C TYR A 25 -3.12 16.69 -17.16
N CYS A 26 -3.23 16.32 -18.43
CA CYS A 26 -2.08 16.40 -19.31
C CYS A 26 -1.52 17.82 -19.14
N LEU A 27 -0.25 17.92 -18.75
CA LEU A 27 0.44 19.19 -18.54
C LEU A 27 0.37 20.04 -19.82
N ARG A 28 -0.61 20.96 -19.86
CA ARG A 28 -0.64 22.09 -20.79
C ARG A 28 0.37 23.12 -20.33
N PHE A 29 1.54 23.15 -20.97
CA PHE A 29 2.44 24.29 -20.87
C PHE A 29 1.79 25.51 -21.55
N ARG A 30 1.28 26.46 -20.75
CA ARG A 30 0.97 27.80 -21.27
C ARG A 30 2.24 28.64 -21.27
N GLY A 31 2.82 28.82 -22.46
CA GLY A 31 3.91 29.74 -22.68
C GLY A 31 3.51 31.19 -22.39
N CYS A 32 4.39 31.92 -21.70
CA CYS A 32 4.38 33.38 -21.70
C CYS A 32 5.75 33.85 -22.19
N THR A 33 5.84 34.11 -23.49
CA THR A 33 6.98 34.72 -24.15
C THR A 33 7.10 36.19 -23.75
N ARG A 34 8.18 36.58 -23.08
CA ARG A 34 8.71 37.96 -23.18
C ARG A 34 10.22 37.95 -23.30
N LYS A 35 10.65 38.36 -24.50
CA LYS A 35 12.02 38.71 -24.91
C LYS A 35 12.67 39.67 -23.91
N PHE A 36 13.89 39.37 -23.49
CA PHE A 36 15.00 40.33 -23.50
C PHE A 36 16.31 39.55 -23.62
N GLY A 37 16.93 39.63 -24.80
CA GLY A 37 18.31 39.21 -24.99
C GLY A 37 19.27 40.30 -24.52
N ARG A 38 20.41 39.89 -23.95
CA ARG A 38 21.75 40.42 -24.22
C ARG A 38 22.80 39.70 -23.37
N HIS A 39 23.89 39.37 -24.06
CA HIS A 39 25.25 39.04 -23.61
C HIS A 39 25.56 39.14 -22.11
N PHE A 40 26.21 38.12 -21.56
CA PHE A 40 27.46 38.33 -20.80
C PHE A 40 28.43 37.16 -21.00
N VAL A 41 29.67 37.56 -21.28
CA VAL A 41 30.88 36.78 -21.53
C VAL A 41 31.39 36.21 -20.19
N CYS A 42 31.88 34.97 -20.21
CA CYS A 42 32.64 34.37 -19.12
C CYS A 42 34.10 34.84 -19.24
N GLU A 43 34.61 35.57 -18.23
CA GLU A 43 36.04 35.72 -18.00
C GLU A 43 36.40 35.06 -16.67
N SER A 44 37.36 34.15 -16.78
CA SER A 44 38.18 33.60 -15.70
C SER A 44 39.01 34.72 -15.06
N ASP A 45 39.17 34.71 -13.73
CA ASP A 45 40.51 34.62 -13.15
C ASP A 45 40.55 34.44 -11.62
N ALA A 46 41.58 33.69 -11.25
CA ALA A 46 42.08 33.28 -9.95
C ALA A 46 42.36 34.41 -8.93
N TRP A 47 42.33 34.09 -7.62
CA TRP A 47 43.51 34.11 -6.72
C TRP A 47 43.18 33.95 -5.21
N ASN A 48 43.90 33.01 -4.57
CA ASN A 48 44.63 33.07 -3.30
C ASN A 48 44.09 33.83 -2.06
N GLY A 49 44.18 33.17 -0.89
CA GLY A 49 44.39 33.86 0.40
C GLY A 49 44.04 33.01 1.63
N GLY A 50 45.03 32.51 2.37
CA GLY A 50 44.87 31.61 3.52
C GLY A 50 44.79 32.24 4.92
N PHE A 51 44.88 31.34 5.93
CA PHE A 51 45.18 31.55 7.37
C PHE A 51 44.12 32.32 8.21
N HIS A 52 43.88 32.12 9.52
CA HIS A 52 44.48 31.33 10.62
C HIS A 52 43.52 31.36 11.84
N THR A 53 43.47 30.27 12.64
CA THR A 53 43.38 30.15 14.13
C THR A 53 42.47 31.03 15.01
N GLY A 54 41.81 30.42 16.00
CA GLY A 54 41.49 31.07 17.29
C GLY A 54 40.58 30.27 18.25
N LYS A 55 41.08 29.96 19.45
CA LYS A 55 40.47 29.16 20.55
C LYS A 55 39.66 30.00 21.57
N PHE A 56 38.96 29.28 22.47
CA PHE A 56 38.52 29.59 23.87
C PHE A 56 37.08 30.17 24.03
N PHE A 57 36.24 29.82 25.03
CA PHE A 57 36.45 29.50 26.46
C PHE A 57 35.34 28.58 27.08
N LYS A 58 35.69 27.91 28.20
CA LYS A 58 34.85 27.16 29.17
C LYS A 58 34.10 28.09 30.16
N ASN A 59 32.95 27.68 30.72
CA ASN A 59 32.72 27.48 32.18
C ASN A 59 31.25 27.21 32.61
N LYS A 60 31.02 25.99 33.13
CA LYS A 60 30.44 25.53 34.43
C LYS A 60 29.28 26.27 35.20
N PRO A 61 28.57 25.54 36.11
CA PRO A 61 27.12 25.60 36.34
C PRO A 61 26.69 26.17 37.72
N PHE A 62 25.38 26.27 37.97
CA PHE A 62 24.81 26.57 39.28
C PHE A 62 23.89 25.45 39.83
N LEU A 63 24.07 25.19 41.13
CA LEU A 63 23.41 24.24 41.99
C LEU A 63 22.47 25.01 42.94
N CYS A 64 21.28 24.49 43.27
CA CYS A 64 20.68 24.77 44.58
C CYS A 64 19.81 23.60 45.06
N ARG A 65 19.82 23.39 46.38
CA ARG A 65 19.51 22.15 47.12
C ARG A 65 18.60 22.51 48.30
N LYS A 66 17.52 21.73 48.55
CA LYS A 66 17.04 21.18 49.85
C LYS A 66 15.51 21.20 50.10
N LYS A 67 15.01 19.96 50.31
CA LYS A 67 14.19 19.39 51.42
C LYS A 67 12.82 19.99 51.80
N ALA A 68 11.78 19.13 51.71
CA ALA A 68 11.00 18.62 52.87
C ALA A 68 10.19 17.35 52.48
N GLN A 69 10.21 16.33 53.34
CA GLN A 69 9.32 15.15 53.36
C GLN A 69 8.09 15.45 54.23
N THR A 70 6.89 15.01 53.85
CA THR A 70 6.04 14.00 54.56
C THR A 70 4.63 13.90 53.96
N ASN A 71 4.23 12.66 53.61
CA ASN A 71 2.92 11.99 53.60
C ASN A 71 1.62 12.73 53.21
N LEU A 72 1.00 12.27 52.12
CA LEU A 72 -0.44 11.95 52.05
C LEU A 72 -0.72 10.98 50.88
N LYS A 73 -1.30 9.82 51.21
CA LYS A 73 -1.89 8.87 50.26
C LYS A 73 -3.13 9.47 49.59
N SER A 74 -3.46 8.96 48.41
CA SER A 74 -4.65 9.19 47.56
C SER A 74 -4.59 10.38 46.58
N SER A 75 -4.44 10.05 45.28
CA SER A 75 -4.98 10.73 44.06
C SER A 75 -4.01 10.70 42.87
N GLU A 76 -3.61 9.51 42.42
CA GLU A 76 -2.88 9.30 41.17
C GLU A 76 -3.85 9.32 39.97
N THR A 77 -4.34 10.50 39.58
CA THR A 77 -4.95 10.72 38.25
C THR A 77 -4.90 12.19 37.80
N ARG A 78 -4.56 13.15 38.67
CA ARG A 78 -4.57 14.59 38.33
C ARG A 78 -3.19 15.24 38.19
N ILE A 79 -2.10 14.55 38.54
CA ILE A 79 -0.74 15.12 38.48
C ILE A 79 -0.06 14.84 37.12
N PHE A 80 -0.51 13.83 36.36
CA PHE A 80 0.05 13.51 35.04
C PHE A 80 -0.29 14.58 33.97
N LEU A 81 -1.47 15.19 34.06
CA LEU A 81 -1.90 16.29 33.19
C LEU A 81 -1.08 17.59 33.39
N PHE A 82 -0.48 17.80 34.57
CA PHE A 82 0.24 19.04 34.88
C PHE A 82 1.72 19.00 34.43
N PHE A 83 2.34 17.82 34.42
CA PHE A 83 3.69 17.64 33.87
C PHE A 83 3.71 17.67 32.32
N LEU A 84 2.61 17.28 31.67
CA LEU A 84 2.41 17.42 30.22
C LEU A 84 2.43 18.89 29.76
N ALA A 85 1.99 19.85 30.57
CA ALA A 85 1.99 21.27 30.20
C ALA A 85 3.40 21.91 30.16
N LEU A 86 4.35 21.41 30.97
CA LEU A 86 5.69 22.00 31.08
C LEU A 86 6.70 21.42 30.08
N SER A 87 6.45 20.22 29.54
CA SER A 87 7.27 19.65 28.45
C SER A 87 6.82 20.13 27.05
N ARG A 88 5.61 20.70 26.93
CA ARG A 88 5.01 21.25 25.68
C ARG A 88 5.74 22.47 25.09
N HIS A 89 6.63 23.12 25.84
CA HIS A 89 7.33 24.32 25.37
C HIS A 89 8.62 24.03 24.56
N LYS A 90 9.03 22.75 24.42
CA LYS A 90 10.32 22.36 23.81
C LYS A 90 10.24 21.52 22.53
N GLN A 91 9.04 21.21 22.02
CA GLN A 91 8.85 20.51 20.73
C GLN A 91 7.77 21.21 19.90
N ARG A 92 7.96 22.50 19.60
CA ARG A 92 7.20 23.19 18.55
C ARG A 92 8.20 23.48 17.42
N GLU A 93 8.29 22.57 16.45
CA GLU A 93 9.01 22.85 15.20
C GLU A 93 8.03 23.51 14.23
N THR A 94 8.37 24.73 13.81
CA THR A 94 7.79 25.39 12.65
C THR A 94 8.07 24.54 11.40
N VAL A 95 7.18 24.58 10.40
CA VAL A 95 7.27 23.86 9.11
C VAL A 95 8.56 24.19 8.30
N THR A 96 9.48 24.98 8.85
CA THR A 96 10.67 25.52 8.18
C THR A 96 12.02 25.03 8.70
N ASP A 97 12.13 24.25 9.79
CA ASP A 97 13.43 23.72 10.25
C ASP A 97 13.70 22.32 9.71
N PHE A 98 13.84 22.22 8.39
CA PHE A 98 14.51 21.09 7.74
C PHE A 98 15.87 21.58 7.22
N THR A 99 16.95 20.98 7.69
CA THR A 99 18.33 21.36 7.38
C THR A 99 18.61 21.30 5.86
N ALA A 100 18.52 22.44 5.19
CA ALA A 100 19.05 22.63 3.85
C ALA A 100 20.55 22.96 3.95
N VAL A 101 21.38 22.15 3.28
CA VAL A 101 22.79 22.44 3.02
C VAL A 101 22.89 23.80 2.35
N THR A 102 23.65 24.71 2.96
CA THR A 102 23.68 26.14 2.64
C THR A 102 24.41 26.41 1.32
N LEU A 103 23.67 26.74 0.26
CA LEU A 103 24.20 27.49 -0.89
C LEU A 103 23.87 28.98 -0.68
N LYS A 104 24.90 29.83 -0.65
CA LYS A 104 24.76 31.29 -0.47
C LYS A 104 24.01 31.90 -1.66
N PRO A 105 22.92 32.67 -1.46
CA PRO A 105 22.32 33.47 -2.52
C PRO A 105 23.08 34.80 -2.72
N LEU A 106 23.30 35.18 -3.97
CA LEU A 106 23.70 36.53 -4.39
C LEU A 106 22.52 37.52 -4.22
N PRO A 107 22.77 38.83 -4.01
CA PRO A 107 21.70 39.79 -3.70
C PRO A 107 20.95 40.22 -4.96
N SER A 108 19.66 39.88 -5.05
CA SER A 108 18.75 40.43 -6.06
C SER A 108 17.94 41.60 -5.49
N GLN A 109 17.85 42.67 -6.28
CA GLN A 109 17.21 43.94 -5.96
C GLN A 109 15.71 43.79 -5.64
N SER A 110 15.29 44.50 -4.59
CA SER A 110 13.94 44.52 -4.02
C SER A 110 12.92 45.24 -4.89
N ASN A 111 11.79 44.58 -5.19
CA ASN A 111 10.51 45.24 -5.46
C ASN A 111 9.61 45.10 -4.20
N PRO A 112 8.82 46.13 -3.83
CA PRO A 112 8.08 46.14 -2.58
C PRO A 112 6.77 45.37 -2.70
N THR A 113 6.74 44.12 -2.26
CA THR A 113 5.49 43.39 -1.97
C THR A 113 4.99 43.79 -0.58
N VAL A 114 3.72 44.18 -0.52
CA VAL A 114 3.01 44.54 0.72
C VAL A 114 2.93 43.30 1.61
N ALA A 115 3.71 43.29 2.70
CA ALA A 115 3.54 42.32 3.78
C ALA A 115 2.17 42.56 4.42
N MET A 116 1.23 41.62 4.26
CA MET A 116 -0.01 41.66 5.05
C MET A 116 0.35 41.44 6.52
N SER A 117 -0.17 42.32 7.38
CA SER A 117 -0.13 42.19 8.83
C SER A 117 -0.84 40.91 9.28
N LYS A 118 -0.47 40.41 10.47
CA LYS A 118 -1.10 39.30 11.19
C LYS A 118 -2.63 39.26 10.98
N ILE A 119 -3.19 38.07 10.79
CA ILE A 119 -4.64 37.90 10.66
C ILE A 119 -5.30 38.22 12.00
N GLU A 120 -5.96 39.36 12.07
CA GLU A 120 -6.63 39.87 13.28
C GLU A 120 -8.15 39.88 13.15
N THR A 121 -8.69 39.93 11.92
CA THR A 121 -10.12 39.97 11.65
C THR A 121 -10.64 38.72 10.97
N TYR A 122 -11.95 38.48 11.10
CA TYR A 122 -12.63 37.36 10.44
C TYR A 122 -12.61 37.52 8.92
N GLU A 123 -12.70 38.75 8.43
CA GLU A 123 -12.65 39.09 7.02
C GLU A 123 -11.28 38.75 6.41
N ASP A 124 -10.18 39.04 7.12
CA ASP A 124 -8.83 38.62 6.72
C ASP A 124 -8.70 37.10 6.68
N PHE A 125 -9.24 36.42 7.70
CA PHE A 125 -9.25 34.96 7.76
C PHE A 125 -9.94 34.33 6.55
N VAL A 126 -11.16 34.77 6.22
CA VAL A 126 -11.89 34.27 5.05
C VAL A 126 -11.18 34.61 3.74
N LYS A 127 -10.54 35.79 3.66
CA LYS A 127 -9.77 36.18 2.47
C LYS A 127 -8.57 35.27 2.24
N VAL A 128 -7.80 34.96 3.29
CA VAL A 128 -6.62 34.10 3.21
C VAL A 128 -6.98 32.61 3.06
N HIS A 129 -7.99 32.14 3.80
CA HIS A 129 -8.31 30.72 3.92
C HIS A 129 -9.55 30.31 3.10
N GLY A 130 -10.11 31.19 2.26
CA GLY A 130 -11.37 30.94 1.56
C GLY A 130 -11.40 29.64 0.76
N LEU A 131 -10.30 29.31 0.09
CA LEU A 131 -10.16 28.06 -0.67
C LEU A 131 -10.07 26.83 0.26
N LEU A 132 -9.37 26.94 1.39
CA LEU A 132 -9.31 25.86 2.40
C LEU A 132 -10.68 25.63 3.07
N LEU A 133 -11.41 26.71 3.37
CA LEU A 133 -12.76 26.66 3.92
C LEU A 133 -13.71 25.97 2.93
N ALA A 134 -13.66 26.34 1.64
CA ALA A 134 -14.45 25.70 0.60
C ALA A 134 -14.07 24.21 0.42
N ALA A 135 -12.78 23.90 0.33
CA ALA A 135 -12.29 22.53 0.16
C ALA A 135 -12.60 21.61 1.35
N SER A 136 -12.62 22.16 2.57
CA SER A 136 -12.97 21.40 3.78
C SER A 136 -14.44 20.94 3.78
N GLY A 137 -15.32 21.67 3.10
CA GLY A 137 -16.77 21.46 3.16
C GLY A 137 -17.39 21.89 4.50
N LEU A 138 -16.69 22.68 5.32
CA LEU A 138 -17.21 23.22 6.57
C LEU A 138 -18.34 24.22 6.29
N PRO A 139 -19.53 24.07 6.92
CA PRO A 139 -20.63 25.03 6.79
C PRO A 139 -20.21 26.46 7.14
N GLN A 140 -20.69 27.43 6.35
CA GLN A 140 -20.35 28.84 6.54
C GLN A 140 -20.73 29.37 7.93
N SER A 141 -21.77 28.81 8.55
CA SER A 141 -22.19 29.14 9.93
C SER A 141 -21.09 28.89 10.97
N LEU A 142 -20.19 27.92 10.72
CA LEU A 142 -19.14 27.52 11.66
C LEU A 142 -17.81 28.24 11.42
N HIS A 143 -17.66 28.99 10.33
CA HIS A 143 -16.39 29.64 9.97
C HIS A 143 -15.92 30.63 11.05
N ARG A 144 -16.84 31.39 11.65
CA ARG A 144 -16.51 32.36 12.71
C ARG A 144 -16.09 31.67 14.00
N GLN A 145 -16.74 30.56 14.36
CA GLN A 145 -16.36 29.75 15.53
C GLN A 145 -14.98 29.13 15.32
N LEU A 146 -14.72 28.57 14.14
CA LEU A 146 -13.41 28.03 13.77
C LEU A 146 -12.32 29.10 13.92
N PHE A 147 -12.53 30.28 13.36
CA PHE A 147 -11.59 31.40 13.45
C PHE A 147 -11.25 31.77 14.91
N GLN A 148 -12.26 31.86 15.77
CA GLN A 148 -12.06 32.16 17.19
C GLN A 148 -11.25 31.07 17.91
N LYS A 149 -11.53 29.80 17.61
CA LYS A 149 -10.79 28.67 18.19
C LYS A 149 -9.34 28.61 17.72
N LEU A 150 -9.09 28.87 16.43
CA LEU A 150 -7.74 28.91 15.87
C LEU A 150 -6.89 30.03 16.48
N LEU A 151 -7.46 31.24 16.65
CA LEU A 151 -6.75 32.37 17.28
C LEU A 151 -6.44 32.15 18.76
N SER A 152 -7.30 31.42 19.48
CA SER A 152 -7.16 31.16 20.91
C SER A 152 -6.47 29.84 21.23
N GLU A 153 -6.09 29.04 20.21
CA GLU A 153 -5.64 27.65 20.36
C GLU A 153 -6.58 26.83 21.28
N SER A 154 -7.89 27.01 21.12
CA SER A 154 -8.90 26.40 22.01
C SER A 154 -9.25 24.97 21.61
N PHE A 155 -8.69 24.00 22.34
CA PHE A 155 -9.01 22.56 22.24
C PHE A 155 -10.05 22.16 23.29
N ASP A 156 -11.32 22.25 22.94
CA ASP A 156 -12.45 22.02 23.85
C ASP A 156 -13.12 20.65 23.69
N GLY A 157 -12.62 19.79 22.79
CA GLY A 157 -13.19 18.46 22.52
C GLY A 157 -13.36 17.59 23.77
N GLY A 158 -12.41 17.64 24.72
CA GLY A 158 -12.49 16.88 25.99
C GLY A 158 -13.66 17.26 26.90
N SER A 159 -14.35 18.39 26.65
CA SER A 159 -15.57 18.77 27.37
C SER A 159 -16.84 18.13 26.77
N HIS A 160 -16.75 17.63 25.54
CA HIS A 160 -17.89 17.13 24.77
C HIS A 160 -17.81 15.63 24.47
N PHE A 161 -16.60 15.07 24.50
CA PHE A 161 -16.35 13.68 24.12
C PHE A 161 -15.59 12.91 25.20
N GLN A 162 -15.78 11.60 25.20
CA GLN A 162 -15.02 10.64 25.98
C GLN A 162 -14.45 9.57 25.04
N ILE A 163 -13.24 9.13 25.33
CA ILE A 163 -12.59 8.03 24.63
C ILE A 163 -12.80 6.77 25.47
N GLU A 164 -13.30 5.71 24.84
CA GLU A 164 -13.51 4.41 25.48
C GLU A 164 -12.68 3.34 24.76
N PRO A 165 -12.00 2.44 25.50
CA PRO A 165 -11.38 1.27 24.90
C PRO A 165 -12.46 0.31 24.38
N THR A 166 -12.15 -0.39 23.29
CA THR A 166 -12.98 -1.43 22.67
C THR A 166 -12.05 -2.51 22.09
N GLU A 167 -12.60 -3.68 21.75
CA GLU A 167 -11.82 -4.83 21.24
C GLU A 167 -10.66 -5.19 22.19
N ASP A 168 -10.97 -5.44 23.46
CA ASP A 168 -10.01 -5.76 24.53
C ASP A 168 -8.87 -4.74 24.72
N GLY A 169 -9.10 -3.49 24.29
CA GLY A 169 -8.13 -2.40 24.41
C GLY A 169 -7.23 -2.22 23.19
N HIS A 170 -7.39 -3.05 22.15
CA HIS A 170 -6.67 -2.92 20.88
C HIS A 170 -7.24 -1.81 19.97
N GLN A 171 -8.37 -1.20 20.34
CA GLN A 171 -8.93 -0.06 19.64
C GLN A 171 -9.62 0.91 20.61
N ARG A 172 -9.89 2.12 20.13
CA ARG A 172 -10.63 3.15 20.85
C ARG A 172 -11.81 3.64 20.03
N ARG A 173 -12.89 3.98 20.72
CA ARG A 173 -14.05 4.67 20.15
C ARG A 173 -14.28 6.01 20.83
N LEU A 174 -14.75 6.99 20.07
CA LEU A 174 -15.11 8.31 20.56
C LEU A 174 -16.62 8.36 20.84
N VAL A 175 -17.02 8.76 22.04
CA VAL A 175 -18.43 8.80 22.48
C VAL A 175 -18.82 10.21 22.90
N LEU A 176 -20.02 10.66 22.52
CA LEU A 176 -20.54 11.96 22.93
C LEU A 176 -20.96 11.94 24.41
N THR A 177 -20.44 12.87 25.22
CA THR A 177 -20.82 13.03 26.64
C THR A 177 -21.81 14.16 26.88
N SER A 178 -21.88 15.13 25.97
CA SER A 178 -22.90 16.18 25.97
C SER A 178 -24.30 15.58 25.76
N ASP A 179 -25.34 16.20 26.35
CA ASP A 179 -26.72 15.67 26.29
C ASP A 179 -27.22 15.50 24.85
N SER A 180 -26.93 16.46 23.98
CA SER A 180 -27.19 16.38 22.55
C SER A 180 -26.29 17.35 21.78
N MET A 181 -25.98 17.01 20.52
CA MET A 181 -25.25 17.86 19.59
C MET A 181 -25.99 17.89 18.24
N PRO A 182 -26.66 19.00 17.88
CA PRO A 182 -27.34 19.11 16.59
C PRO A 182 -26.38 19.08 15.40
N ALA A 183 -26.88 18.72 14.22
CA ALA A 183 -26.11 18.80 12.98
C ALA A 183 -25.61 20.23 12.74
N HIS A 184 -24.32 20.36 12.38
CA HIS A 184 -23.66 21.63 12.07
C HIS A 184 -23.72 22.69 13.19
N SER A 185 -23.80 22.25 14.45
CA SER A 185 -23.88 23.12 15.62
C SER A 185 -22.51 23.62 16.10
N ASP A 186 -21.47 22.80 15.98
CA ASP A 186 -20.15 23.06 16.55
C ASP A 186 -19.00 22.64 15.62
N VAL A 187 -17.81 23.17 15.88
CA VAL A 187 -16.55 22.75 15.22
C VAL A 187 -15.44 22.59 16.25
N PHE A 188 -14.69 21.50 16.18
CA PHE A 188 -13.61 21.15 17.10
C PHE A 188 -12.27 21.14 16.38
N LEU A 189 -11.23 21.56 17.09
CA LEU A 189 -9.84 21.44 16.65
C LEU A 189 -9.27 20.13 17.18
N VAL A 190 -8.60 19.40 16.29
CA VAL A 190 -7.89 18.15 16.54
C VAL A 190 -6.44 18.38 16.13
N ASP A 191 -5.52 18.14 17.05
CA ASP A 191 -4.09 18.36 16.80
C ASP A 191 -3.48 17.21 15.99
N HIS A 192 -2.30 17.43 15.41
CA HIS A 192 -1.52 16.41 14.73
C HIS A 192 -0.42 15.92 15.67
N ALA A 193 -0.62 14.74 16.27
CA ALA A 193 0.33 14.17 17.23
C ALA A 193 1.68 13.78 16.58
N TRP A 194 1.66 13.50 15.28
CA TRP A 194 2.86 13.21 14.49
C TRP A 194 2.61 13.56 13.02
N THR A 195 3.54 14.30 12.40
CA THR A 195 3.48 14.71 10.99
C THR A 195 4.83 14.43 10.33
N PHE A 196 4.84 13.76 9.18
CA PHE A 196 6.09 13.25 8.59
C PHE A 196 5.99 13.01 7.07
N ARG A 197 7.17 12.90 6.43
CA ARG A 197 7.32 12.27 5.11
C ARG A 197 7.58 10.79 5.32
N LEU A 198 7.00 9.93 4.48
CA LEU A 198 7.08 8.48 4.68
C LEU A 198 8.52 7.95 4.74
N SER A 199 9.45 8.53 3.96
CA SER A 199 10.87 8.18 4.00
C SER A 199 11.54 8.44 5.34
N ASP A 200 11.00 9.38 6.12
CA ASP A 200 11.60 9.85 7.36
C ASP A 200 10.93 9.20 8.57
N ALA A 201 9.84 8.46 8.37
CA ALA A 201 9.01 7.89 9.43
C ALA A 201 9.81 7.03 10.41
N TYR A 202 10.55 6.05 9.87
CA TYR A 202 11.37 5.13 10.66
C TYR A 202 12.46 5.87 11.43
N LYS A 203 13.15 6.78 10.75
CA LYS A 203 14.22 7.60 11.34
C LYS A 203 13.70 8.47 12.48
N GLN A 204 12.54 9.11 12.31
CA GLN A 204 11.94 9.93 13.35
C GLN A 204 11.54 9.11 14.58
N LEU A 205 10.93 7.92 14.39
CA LEU A 205 10.58 7.04 15.51
C LEU A 205 11.80 6.59 16.32
N MET A 206 12.94 6.42 15.66
CA MET A 206 14.20 6.04 16.30
C MET A 206 14.92 7.21 16.97
N GLU A 207 14.93 8.39 16.34
CA GLU A 207 15.75 9.53 16.76
C GLU A 207 15.01 10.52 17.68
N VAL A 208 13.69 10.63 17.58
CA VAL A 208 12.89 11.56 18.39
C VAL A 208 12.49 10.90 19.72
N PRO A 209 13.03 11.36 20.87
CA PRO A 209 12.79 10.69 22.14
C PRO A 209 11.31 10.68 22.54
N GLY A 210 10.80 9.51 22.93
CA GLY A 210 9.42 9.33 23.39
C GLY A 210 8.38 9.27 22.26
N LEU A 211 8.77 9.44 20.98
CA LEU A 211 7.80 9.45 19.88
C LEU A 211 7.19 8.06 19.66
N ALA A 212 8.01 7.01 19.64
CA ALA A 212 7.54 5.64 19.43
C ALA A 212 6.57 5.20 20.54
N GLU A 213 6.85 5.50 21.79
CA GLU A 213 6.01 5.17 22.95
C GLU A 213 4.67 5.94 22.90
N ARG A 214 4.69 7.22 22.51
CA ARG A 214 3.46 7.99 22.30
C ARG A 214 2.62 7.43 21.16
N MET A 215 3.25 7.09 20.03
CA MET A 215 2.54 6.52 18.89
C MET A 215 1.97 5.15 19.22
N ALA A 216 2.72 4.30 19.93
CA ALA A 216 2.24 3.02 20.42
C ALA A 216 1.02 3.19 21.33
N ALA A 217 1.06 4.15 22.26
CA ALA A 217 -0.07 4.47 23.12
C ALA A 217 -1.30 4.98 22.34
N ILE A 218 -1.14 5.77 21.28
CA ILE A 218 -2.27 6.22 20.43
C ILE A 218 -2.83 5.04 19.63
N MET A 219 -1.95 4.21 19.08
CA MET A 219 -2.27 3.10 18.17
C MET A 219 -2.64 1.80 18.89
N CYS A 220 -2.75 1.84 20.22
CA CYS A 220 -3.07 0.67 21.06
C CYS A 220 -2.13 -0.51 20.81
N VAL A 221 -0.83 -0.21 20.66
CA VAL A 221 0.25 -1.17 20.52
C VAL A 221 0.95 -1.31 21.88
N ASP A 222 1.24 -2.54 22.29
CA ASP A 222 1.93 -2.80 23.55
C ASP A 222 3.33 -2.18 23.59
N THR A 223 3.56 -1.34 24.59
CA THR A 223 4.86 -0.73 24.88
C THR A 223 5.81 -1.67 25.63
N ASP A 224 5.28 -2.75 26.19
CA ASP A 224 6.02 -3.62 27.09
C ASP A 224 6.71 -4.76 26.32
N LEU A 225 8.04 -4.72 26.34
CA LEU A 225 8.86 -5.91 26.59
C LEU A 225 9.04 -6.00 28.11
N ASN A 226 7.99 -6.36 28.82
CA ASN A 226 8.12 -6.98 30.12
C ASN A 226 7.53 -8.36 30.00
N SER A 227 8.28 -9.34 30.45
CA SER A 227 7.88 -10.71 30.80
C SER A 227 6.71 -10.80 31.79
N ASP A 228 5.90 -9.74 31.94
CA ASP A 228 5.02 -9.54 33.09
C ASP A 228 3.54 -9.30 32.67
N SER A 229 3.17 -9.55 31.41
CA SER A 229 1.76 -9.70 31.01
C SER A 229 1.24 -11.15 31.12
N GLU A 230 1.94 -12.01 31.88
CA GLU A 230 1.31 -13.16 32.52
C GLU A 230 0.68 -12.83 33.89
N GLU A 231 0.82 -11.61 34.44
CA GLU A 231 0.27 -11.28 35.75
C GLU A 231 -1.02 -10.45 35.65
N ASN A 232 -2.08 -11.09 35.17
CA ASN A 232 -3.47 -10.88 35.65
C ASN A 232 -4.42 -12.03 35.26
N ARG A 233 -3.89 -13.24 35.04
CA ARG A 233 -4.61 -14.45 35.43
C ARG A 233 -4.23 -14.70 36.88
N GLU A 234 -5.22 -14.79 37.76
CA GLU A 234 -5.00 -15.14 39.16
C GLU A 234 -3.98 -16.28 39.27
N SER A 235 -2.93 -16.09 40.07
CA SER A 235 -2.01 -17.16 40.44
C SER A 235 -2.74 -18.20 41.29
N ASN A 236 -3.57 -19.03 40.66
CA ASN A 236 -3.73 -20.40 41.11
C ASN A 236 -2.42 -21.08 40.75
N GLY A 237 -1.61 -21.43 41.76
CA GLY A 237 -0.33 -22.11 41.53
C GLY A 237 -0.49 -23.24 40.51
N LYS A 238 0.44 -23.38 39.56
CA LYS A 238 0.43 -24.39 38.49
C LYS A 238 -0.06 -25.72 39.06
N ARG A 239 -1.33 -26.03 38.80
CA ARG A 239 -1.93 -27.28 39.24
C ARG A 239 -1.31 -28.39 38.42
N SER A 240 -0.88 -29.47 39.06
CA SER A 240 -0.41 -30.62 38.30
C SER A 240 -1.55 -31.22 37.46
N VAL A 241 -1.24 -31.91 36.36
CA VAL A 241 -2.26 -32.56 35.52
C VAL A 241 -3.21 -33.43 36.35
N LEU A 242 -2.68 -34.11 37.37
CA LEU A 242 -3.47 -34.92 38.30
C LEU A 242 -4.43 -34.10 39.18
N GLU A 243 -4.02 -32.92 39.63
CA GLU A 243 -4.88 -32.01 40.41
C GLU A 243 -6.01 -31.43 39.57
N VAL A 244 -5.75 -31.10 38.30
CA VAL A 244 -6.79 -30.66 37.35
C VAL A 244 -7.78 -31.79 37.09
N MET A 245 -7.29 -33.01 36.82
CA MET A 245 -8.15 -34.18 36.64
C MET A 245 -9.00 -34.48 37.88
N GLU A 246 -8.46 -34.38 39.10
CA GLU A 246 -9.25 -34.57 40.34
C GLU A 246 -10.30 -33.47 40.53
N SER A 247 -10.00 -32.23 40.14
CA SER A 247 -10.97 -31.12 40.12
C SER A 247 -12.12 -31.42 39.15
N GLU A 248 -11.80 -31.80 37.93
CA GLU A 248 -12.77 -32.14 36.87
C GLU A 248 -13.66 -33.33 37.26
N ILE A 249 -13.09 -34.36 37.91
CA ILE A 249 -13.86 -35.51 38.43
C ILE A 249 -14.84 -35.07 39.52
N THR A 250 -14.41 -34.15 40.40
CA THR A 250 -15.22 -33.66 41.51
C THR A 250 -16.38 -32.80 41.01
N GLU A 251 -16.11 -31.92 40.03
CA GLU A 251 -17.11 -31.05 39.40
C GLU A 251 -18.16 -31.86 38.63
N ALA A 252 -17.74 -32.86 37.86
CA ALA A 252 -18.63 -33.73 37.08
C ALA A 252 -19.37 -34.81 37.92
N ARG A 253 -19.28 -34.77 39.26
CA ARG A 253 -19.86 -35.77 40.18
C ARG A 253 -19.54 -37.23 39.79
N GLY A 254 -18.34 -37.46 39.26
CA GLY A 254 -17.85 -38.78 38.88
C GLY A 254 -18.23 -39.29 37.48
N ASN A 255 -18.95 -38.51 36.66
CA ASN A 255 -19.27 -38.88 35.27
C ASN A 255 -18.76 -37.80 34.29
N VAL A 256 -17.45 -37.79 34.06
CA VAL A 256 -16.76 -36.83 33.19
C VAL A 256 -16.99 -37.20 31.72
N ARG A 257 -17.69 -36.34 30.98
CA ARG A 257 -17.93 -36.48 29.52
C ARG A 257 -17.30 -35.38 28.69
N TRP A 258 -16.80 -34.34 29.36
CA TRP A 258 -16.06 -33.24 28.79
C TRP A 258 -14.82 -33.03 29.65
N LEU A 259 -13.64 -33.05 29.05
CA LEU A 259 -12.38 -32.95 29.79
C LEU A 259 -11.48 -31.89 29.14
N GLU A 260 -11.05 -30.93 29.94
CA GLU A 260 -10.17 -29.84 29.54
C GLU A 260 -8.83 -29.96 30.27
N LEU A 261 -7.77 -30.23 29.50
CA LEU A 261 -6.40 -30.32 29.99
C LEU A 261 -5.55 -29.31 29.21
N GLU A 262 -5.83 -28.03 29.39
CA GLU A 262 -5.24 -26.93 28.62
C GLU A 262 -4.06 -26.28 29.35
N ASP A 263 -3.02 -25.89 28.61
CA ASP A 263 -1.85 -25.15 29.12
C ASP A 263 -1.13 -25.82 30.32
N LEU A 264 -1.13 -27.16 30.39
CA LEU A 264 -0.59 -27.92 31.52
C LEU A 264 0.87 -28.38 31.34
N ASP A 265 1.56 -27.87 30.32
CA ASP A 265 2.92 -28.30 29.96
C ASP A 265 3.04 -29.82 29.70
N MET A 266 1.95 -30.50 29.32
CA MET A 266 1.91 -31.96 29.14
C MET A 266 2.69 -32.40 27.89
N ASP A 267 3.58 -33.37 28.03
CA ASP A 267 4.32 -34.00 26.92
C ASP A 267 3.75 -35.37 26.53
N ASP A 268 4.31 -35.97 25.48
CA ASP A 268 3.86 -37.25 24.92
C ASP A 268 3.95 -38.42 25.93
N GLU A 269 4.97 -38.42 26.80
CA GLU A 269 5.14 -39.42 27.85
C GLU A 269 4.06 -39.29 28.93
N THR A 270 3.78 -38.04 29.34
CA THR A 270 2.74 -37.74 30.32
C THR A 270 1.37 -38.16 29.80
N LEU A 271 1.00 -37.79 28.56
CA LEU A 271 -0.25 -38.19 27.93
C LEU A 271 -0.44 -39.72 27.93
N SER A 272 0.61 -40.46 27.55
CA SER A 272 0.60 -41.92 27.52
C SER A 272 0.42 -42.55 28.91
N SER A 273 0.98 -41.92 29.95
CA SER A 273 0.91 -42.43 31.33
C SER A 273 -0.47 -42.25 31.99
N LEU A 274 -1.28 -41.30 31.50
CA LEU A 274 -2.56 -40.95 32.12
C LEU A 274 -3.66 -41.96 31.82
N ASP A 275 -3.55 -42.70 30.72
CA ASP A 275 -4.54 -43.70 30.23
C ASP A 275 -5.98 -43.16 30.28
N LEU A 276 -6.18 -41.98 29.68
CA LEU A 276 -7.41 -41.21 29.79
C LEU A 276 -8.64 -42.00 29.27
N ALA A 277 -8.47 -42.79 28.21
CA ALA A 277 -9.56 -43.58 27.64
C ALA A 277 -10.06 -44.70 28.57
N ALA A 278 -9.17 -45.27 29.40
CA ALA A 278 -9.58 -46.26 30.41
C ALA A 278 -10.30 -45.60 31.59
N LYS A 279 -9.90 -44.38 31.96
CA LYS A 279 -10.50 -43.61 33.08
C LYS A 279 -11.84 -42.97 32.71
N PHE A 280 -11.97 -42.51 31.46
CA PHE A 280 -13.15 -41.80 30.96
C PHE A 280 -13.66 -42.44 29.66
N PRO A 281 -14.23 -43.66 29.72
CA PRO A 281 -14.67 -44.38 28.53
C PRO A 281 -15.83 -43.71 27.78
N ASP A 282 -16.61 -42.88 28.48
CA ASP A 282 -17.80 -42.19 27.95
C ASP A 282 -17.52 -40.73 27.54
N LEU A 283 -16.24 -40.37 27.36
CA LEU A 283 -15.84 -39.01 27.00
C LEU A 283 -16.32 -38.63 25.58
N LEU A 284 -16.97 -37.47 25.48
CA LEU A 284 -17.50 -36.89 24.25
C LEU A 284 -16.64 -35.74 23.73
N ALA A 285 -16.02 -34.98 24.62
CA ALA A 285 -15.21 -33.81 24.28
C ALA A 285 -13.89 -33.81 25.05
N LEU A 286 -12.79 -33.58 24.34
CA LEU A 286 -11.44 -33.53 24.90
C LEU A 286 -10.68 -32.31 24.37
N SER A 287 -10.25 -31.43 25.27
CA SER A 287 -9.33 -30.34 24.93
C SER A 287 -7.95 -30.62 25.53
N LEU A 288 -6.93 -30.56 24.67
CA LEU A 288 -5.51 -30.70 24.99
C LEU A 288 -4.73 -29.47 24.49
N CYS A 289 -5.39 -28.33 24.34
CA CYS A 289 -4.79 -27.10 23.79
C CYS A 289 -3.58 -26.61 24.60
N GLY A 290 -2.58 -26.05 23.90
CA GLY A 290 -1.45 -25.36 24.53
C GLY A 290 -0.48 -26.25 25.34
N ASN A 291 -0.44 -27.55 25.04
CA ASN A 291 0.53 -28.47 25.64
C ASN A 291 1.79 -28.64 24.78
N LYS A 292 2.70 -29.55 25.19
CA LYS A 292 3.99 -29.83 24.56
C LYS A 292 3.99 -31.17 23.80
N LEU A 293 2.88 -31.46 23.13
CA LEU A 293 2.74 -32.69 22.35
C LEU A 293 3.48 -32.56 21.02
N GLU A 294 4.37 -33.51 20.70
CA GLU A 294 5.24 -33.47 19.52
C GLU A 294 5.01 -34.65 18.56
N SER A 295 4.76 -35.84 19.10
CA SER A 295 4.64 -37.07 18.31
C SER A 295 3.22 -37.30 17.77
N VAL A 296 3.10 -37.30 16.44
CA VAL A 296 1.86 -37.67 15.74
C VAL A 296 1.42 -39.08 16.12
N GLU A 297 2.35 -40.04 16.19
CA GLU A 297 2.04 -41.44 16.49
C GLU A 297 1.49 -41.62 17.91
N VAL A 298 2.09 -40.98 18.90
CA VAL A 298 1.66 -41.10 20.30
C VAL A 298 0.29 -40.46 20.49
N VAL A 299 0.10 -39.23 19.99
CA VAL A 299 -1.18 -38.51 20.12
C VAL A 299 -2.32 -39.26 19.44
N VAL A 300 -2.11 -39.76 18.21
CA VAL A 300 -3.11 -40.57 17.51
C VAL A 300 -3.39 -41.86 18.27
N GLN A 301 -2.36 -42.58 18.72
CA GLN A 301 -2.52 -43.84 19.45
C GLN A 301 -3.31 -43.68 20.75
N GLU A 302 -3.11 -42.59 21.50
CA GLU A 302 -3.82 -42.36 22.76
C GLU A 302 -5.25 -41.87 22.53
N VAL A 303 -5.47 -40.95 21.59
CA VAL A 303 -6.79 -40.36 21.35
C VAL A 303 -7.74 -41.31 20.60
N THR A 304 -7.23 -42.17 19.70
CA THR A 304 -8.05 -43.17 19.00
C THR A 304 -8.61 -44.28 19.90
N LYS A 305 -8.12 -44.38 21.15
CA LYS A 305 -8.71 -45.29 22.16
C LYS A 305 -10.11 -44.87 22.58
N PHE A 306 -10.47 -43.58 22.44
CA PHE A 306 -11.81 -43.10 22.75
C PHE A 306 -12.79 -43.44 21.62
N LYS A 307 -13.81 -44.24 21.93
CA LYS A 307 -14.77 -44.73 20.92
C LYS A 307 -15.92 -43.78 20.63
N ASN A 308 -16.22 -42.88 21.58
CA ASN A 308 -17.39 -42.02 21.55
C ASN A 308 -17.02 -40.53 21.42
N LEU A 309 -15.74 -40.21 21.23
CA LEU A 309 -15.28 -38.83 21.16
C LEU A 309 -15.87 -38.15 19.92
N LYS A 310 -16.49 -37.00 20.16
CA LYS A 310 -17.15 -36.14 19.17
C LYS A 310 -16.38 -34.84 18.91
N ALA A 311 -15.66 -34.33 19.90
CA ALA A 311 -14.84 -33.14 19.74
C ALA A 311 -13.43 -33.33 20.31
N LEU A 312 -12.45 -32.84 19.55
CA LEU A 312 -11.05 -32.82 19.92
C LEU A 312 -10.43 -31.46 19.60
N TRP A 313 -9.77 -30.85 20.59
CA TRP A 313 -8.97 -29.65 20.40
C TRP A 313 -7.50 -29.91 20.78
N LEU A 314 -6.62 -29.62 19.83
CA LEU A 314 -5.17 -29.77 19.92
C LEU A 314 -4.42 -28.49 19.54
N ASP A 315 -5.14 -27.38 19.39
CA ASP A 315 -4.56 -26.10 18.98
C ASP A 315 -3.40 -25.70 19.90
N ASN A 316 -2.42 -24.98 19.35
CA ASN A 316 -1.21 -24.53 20.05
C ASN A 316 -0.29 -25.64 20.59
N ASN A 317 -0.37 -26.87 20.06
CA ASN A 317 0.65 -27.91 20.29
C ASN A 317 1.69 -27.97 19.16
N PRO A 318 2.98 -28.27 19.46
CA PRO A 318 4.01 -28.45 18.44
C PRO A 318 3.66 -29.45 17.32
N VAL A 319 2.95 -30.54 17.65
CA VAL A 319 2.51 -31.56 16.69
C VAL A 319 1.59 -30.99 15.60
N VAL A 320 0.75 -30.02 15.94
CA VAL A 320 -0.17 -29.36 14.99
C VAL A 320 0.58 -28.36 14.11
N GLN A 321 1.54 -27.62 14.66
CA GLN A 321 2.34 -26.64 13.92
C GLN A 321 3.26 -27.30 12.87
N ASN A 322 3.87 -28.43 13.22
CA ASN A 322 4.86 -29.08 12.37
C ASN A 322 4.26 -30.08 11.37
N ARG A 323 3.15 -30.75 11.72
CA ARG A 323 2.55 -31.85 10.94
C ARG A 323 1.01 -31.88 10.99
N GLY A 324 0.37 -30.72 11.04
CA GLY A 324 -1.09 -30.59 11.20
C GLY A 324 -1.92 -31.35 10.16
N ASP A 325 -1.55 -31.29 8.87
CA ASP A 325 -2.30 -31.96 7.79
C ASP A 325 -2.23 -33.49 7.90
N GLU A 326 -1.05 -34.04 8.21
CA GLU A 326 -0.84 -35.47 8.40
C GLU A 326 -1.65 -35.99 9.61
N LEU A 327 -1.70 -35.20 10.69
CA LEU A 327 -2.43 -35.52 11.91
C LEU A 327 -3.94 -35.51 11.68
N ALA A 328 -4.46 -34.48 11.02
CA ALA A 328 -5.89 -34.37 10.68
C ALA A 328 -6.35 -35.54 9.80
N ASP A 329 -5.59 -35.90 8.76
CA ASP A 329 -5.90 -37.02 7.87
C ASP A 329 -5.92 -38.38 8.59
N LYS A 330 -5.08 -38.57 9.62
CA LYS A 330 -5.10 -39.78 10.46
C LYS A 330 -6.37 -39.82 11.31
N PHE A 331 -6.71 -38.74 12.02
CA PHE A 331 -7.93 -38.71 12.85
C PHE A 331 -9.21 -38.88 12.04
N LEU A 332 -9.32 -38.22 10.89
CA LEU A 332 -10.50 -38.34 10.02
C LEU A 332 -10.71 -39.76 9.49
N ARG A 333 -9.63 -40.57 9.35
CA ARG A 333 -9.72 -41.98 8.95
C ARG A 333 -10.01 -42.93 10.11
N GLU A 334 -9.43 -42.68 11.28
CA GLU A 334 -9.46 -43.61 12.41
C GLU A 334 -10.61 -43.33 13.40
N MET A 335 -11.18 -42.11 13.40
CA MET A 335 -12.26 -41.69 14.32
C MET A 335 -13.52 -41.23 13.58
N PRO A 336 -14.39 -42.16 13.13
CA PRO A 336 -15.60 -41.82 12.39
C PRO A 336 -16.68 -41.11 13.23
N SER A 337 -16.58 -41.14 14.57
CA SER A 337 -17.48 -40.45 15.50
C SER A 337 -17.12 -38.98 15.71
N LEU A 338 -15.93 -38.55 15.27
CA LEU A 338 -15.43 -37.20 15.50
C LEU A 338 -16.17 -36.21 14.62
N GLU A 339 -16.90 -35.29 15.23
CA GLU A 339 -17.70 -34.27 14.58
C GLU A 339 -16.96 -32.91 14.49
N ILE A 340 -16.13 -32.58 15.50
CA ILE A 340 -15.32 -31.36 15.58
C ILE A 340 -13.84 -31.70 15.81
N TYR A 341 -12.96 -31.09 15.02
CA TYR A 341 -11.50 -31.14 15.18
C TYR A 341 -10.92 -29.73 15.09
N ASN A 342 -10.27 -29.24 16.14
CA ASN A 342 -9.67 -27.89 16.23
C ASN A 342 -10.64 -26.80 15.74
N SER A 343 -11.85 -26.82 16.28
CA SER A 343 -12.94 -25.88 15.94
C SER A 343 -13.43 -25.93 14.48
N ARG A 344 -13.01 -26.92 13.68
CA ARG A 344 -13.51 -27.19 12.33
C ARG A 344 -14.47 -28.39 12.33
N PHE A 345 -15.47 -28.36 11.46
CA PHE A 345 -16.37 -29.49 11.25
C PHE A 345 -15.68 -30.55 10.39
N THR A 346 -15.79 -31.81 10.80
CA THR A 346 -15.38 -32.94 9.96
C THR A 346 -16.46 -33.26 8.94
N SER A 347 -16.19 -34.12 7.95
CA SER A 347 -17.24 -34.62 7.04
C SER A 347 -18.31 -35.46 7.75
N ASN A 348 -18.09 -35.86 9.00
CA ASN A 348 -19.00 -36.65 9.83
C ASN A 348 -19.76 -35.81 10.87
N PHE A 349 -19.68 -34.48 10.82
CA PHE A 349 -20.39 -33.64 11.79
C PHE A 349 -21.88 -33.98 11.85
N GLY A 350 -22.47 -33.94 13.03
CA GLY A 350 -23.83 -34.39 13.32
C GLY A 350 -24.59 -33.39 14.19
N GLU A 351 -25.66 -33.86 14.84
CA GLU A 351 -26.49 -33.03 15.72
C GLU A 351 -25.70 -32.46 16.91
N TRP A 352 -24.64 -33.14 17.33
CA TRP A 352 -23.85 -32.68 18.47
C TRP A 352 -22.99 -31.47 18.12
N ALA A 353 -22.32 -31.47 16.97
CA ALA A 353 -21.56 -30.29 16.52
C ALA A 353 -22.47 -29.09 16.26
N VAL A 354 -23.66 -29.33 15.68
CA VAL A 354 -24.68 -28.27 15.49
C VAL A 354 -25.19 -27.76 16.84
N GLY A 355 -25.49 -28.66 17.78
CA GLY A 355 -25.94 -28.30 19.12
C GLY A 355 -24.87 -27.56 19.93
N PHE A 356 -23.59 -27.90 19.77
CA PHE A 356 -22.47 -27.18 20.37
C PHE A 356 -22.43 -25.73 19.88
N CYS A 357 -22.48 -25.51 18.56
CA CYS A 357 -22.54 -24.16 17.99
C CYS A 357 -23.84 -23.41 18.33
N GLY A 358 -24.93 -24.13 18.59
CA GLY A 358 -26.23 -23.58 19.00
C GLY A 358 -26.38 -23.37 20.51
N GLY A 359 -25.33 -23.59 21.30
CA GLY A 359 -25.36 -23.42 22.76
C GLY A 359 -26.20 -24.47 23.52
N VAL A 360 -26.51 -25.60 22.88
CA VAL A 360 -27.22 -26.74 23.49
C VAL A 360 -26.27 -27.63 24.26
N TYR A 361 -25.08 -27.86 23.71
CA TYR A 361 -24.04 -28.68 24.33
C TYR A 361 -22.85 -27.82 24.75
N ASP A 362 -22.45 -27.96 26.00
CA ASP A 362 -21.30 -27.31 26.61
C ASP A 362 -20.70 -28.22 27.70
N LYS A 363 -19.74 -27.72 28.48
CA LYS A 363 -19.11 -28.48 29.56
C LYS A 363 -20.10 -28.94 30.64
N GLU A 364 -21.12 -28.13 30.94
CA GLU A 364 -22.14 -28.42 31.95
C GLU A 364 -23.23 -29.36 31.42
N ASN A 365 -23.47 -29.33 30.12
CA ASN A 365 -24.38 -30.21 29.38
C ASN A 365 -23.69 -30.86 28.17
N PRO A 366 -22.76 -31.81 28.37
CA PRO A 366 -21.99 -32.42 27.27
C PRO A 366 -22.82 -33.35 26.39
N GLY A 367 -24.07 -33.63 26.76
CA GLY A 367 -24.98 -34.52 26.07
C GLY A 367 -24.93 -35.97 26.54
N SER A 368 -25.74 -36.82 25.90
CA SER A 368 -25.89 -38.24 26.22
C SER A 368 -25.51 -39.13 25.03
N ILE A 369 -24.95 -40.30 25.33
CA ILE A 369 -24.63 -41.33 24.34
C ILE A 369 -25.90 -42.09 23.91
N ASP A 370 -26.89 -42.22 24.82
CA ASP A 370 -27.99 -43.18 24.67
C ASP A 370 -29.37 -42.55 24.37
N GLN A 371 -29.48 -41.22 24.27
CA GLN A 371 -30.76 -40.56 24.00
C GLN A 371 -30.62 -39.51 22.89
N PRO A 372 -31.48 -39.54 21.85
CA PRO A 372 -31.61 -38.43 20.93
C PRO A 372 -32.19 -37.25 21.70
N ASP A 373 -31.37 -36.23 21.91
CA ASP A 373 -31.79 -35.03 22.61
C ASP A 373 -32.45 -34.09 21.61
N ASN A 374 -33.78 -34.01 21.66
CA ASN A 374 -34.58 -33.09 20.84
C ASN A 374 -34.30 -31.60 21.18
N ALA A 375 -33.34 -31.31 22.07
CA ALA A 375 -32.94 -29.97 22.48
C ALA A 375 -32.44 -29.11 21.30
N VAL A 376 -31.84 -29.71 20.27
CA VAL A 376 -31.40 -28.98 19.06
C VAL A 376 -32.58 -28.35 18.31
N HIS A 377 -33.80 -28.89 18.42
CA HIS A 377 -34.99 -28.31 17.80
C HIS A 377 -35.34 -26.90 18.31
N GLN A 378 -34.87 -26.52 19.50
CA GLN A 378 -35.15 -25.23 20.12
C GLN A 378 -34.14 -24.14 19.76
N VAL A 379 -33.08 -24.47 19.01
CA VAL A 379 -32.05 -23.52 18.60
C VAL A 379 -32.66 -22.43 17.72
N THR A 380 -32.55 -21.19 18.16
CA THR A 380 -32.98 -19.99 17.44
C THR A 380 -31.84 -19.27 16.74
N ASP A 381 -30.63 -19.38 17.29
CA ASP A 381 -29.43 -18.68 16.86
C ASP A 381 -28.32 -19.71 16.63
N LEU A 382 -27.78 -19.75 15.41
CA LEU A 382 -26.74 -20.70 15.06
C LEU A 382 -25.60 -20.02 14.31
N ASP A 383 -24.43 -19.98 14.93
CA ASP A 383 -23.20 -19.48 14.30
C ASP A 383 -22.34 -20.66 13.82
N LEU A 384 -22.29 -20.85 12.50
CA LEU A 384 -21.43 -21.83 11.83
C LEU A 384 -20.28 -21.16 11.08
N SER A 385 -19.93 -19.91 11.39
CA SER A 385 -18.87 -19.20 10.68
C SER A 385 -17.50 -19.85 10.87
N ASN A 386 -16.68 -19.82 9.81
CA ASN A 386 -15.30 -20.33 9.81
C ASN A 386 -15.15 -21.79 10.29
N ARG A 387 -16.16 -22.64 10.07
CA ARG A 387 -16.15 -24.05 10.47
C ARG A 387 -15.58 -24.99 9.40
N CYS A 388 -15.07 -24.45 8.28
CA CYS A 388 -14.53 -25.22 7.15
C CYS A 388 -15.56 -26.18 6.52
N ILE A 389 -16.83 -25.77 6.48
CA ILE A 389 -17.92 -26.61 5.94
C ILE A 389 -17.86 -26.59 4.41
N HIS A 390 -17.57 -27.75 3.82
CA HIS A 390 -17.60 -27.96 2.37
C HIS A 390 -19.00 -28.39 1.87
N ASN A 391 -19.72 -29.19 2.67
CA ASN A 391 -21.06 -29.67 2.35
C ASN A 391 -21.99 -29.59 3.57
N ILE A 392 -22.98 -28.70 3.50
CA ILE A 392 -23.94 -28.49 4.59
C ILE A 392 -25.01 -29.59 4.67
N PHE A 393 -25.29 -30.31 3.57
CA PHE A 393 -26.26 -31.41 3.48
C PHE A 393 -25.71 -32.75 4.00
N ASN A 394 -24.78 -32.70 4.95
CA ASN A 394 -24.02 -33.84 5.47
C ASN A 394 -24.81 -35.16 5.58
N LYS A 395 -24.08 -36.28 5.61
CA LYS A 395 -24.69 -37.63 5.63
C LYS A 395 -25.76 -37.81 6.72
N PHE A 396 -25.64 -37.11 7.83
CA PHE A 396 -26.52 -37.21 9.00
C PHE A 396 -27.72 -36.25 8.99
N GLN A 397 -27.85 -35.39 7.97
CA GLN A 397 -28.91 -34.37 7.86
C GLN A 397 -29.07 -33.51 9.12
N ALA A 398 -27.97 -33.27 9.82
CA ALA A 398 -27.96 -32.57 11.10
C ALA A 398 -28.40 -31.11 10.98
N PHE A 399 -28.12 -30.50 9.82
CA PHE A 399 -28.61 -29.18 9.46
C PHE A 399 -29.77 -29.31 8.47
N SER A 400 -31.00 -29.28 8.97
CA SER A 400 -32.22 -29.33 8.15
C SER A 400 -33.39 -28.59 8.80
N PRO A 401 -34.39 -28.12 8.03
CA PRO A 401 -35.58 -27.47 8.60
C PRO A 401 -36.38 -28.36 9.56
N ALA A 402 -36.28 -29.69 9.41
CA ALA A 402 -36.92 -30.64 10.32
C ALA A 402 -36.20 -30.70 11.68
N GLN A 403 -34.87 -30.58 11.67
CA GLN A 403 -34.05 -30.62 12.88
C GLN A 403 -33.95 -29.26 13.59
N LEU A 404 -34.07 -28.16 12.85
CA LEU A 404 -33.91 -26.80 13.36
C LEU A 404 -35.14 -25.94 12.99
N PRO A 405 -36.35 -26.31 13.43
CA PRO A 405 -37.58 -25.61 13.02
C PRO A 405 -37.69 -24.19 13.57
N CYS A 406 -37.01 -23.88 14.68
CA CYS A 406 -37.06 -22.57 15.34
C CYS A 406 -35.95 -21.60 14.91
N LEU A 407 -35.06 -22.01 14.00
CA LEU A 407 -33.89 -21.22 13.61
C LEU A 407 -34.30 -19.89 12.98
N SER A 408 -33.93 -18.79 13.64
CA SER A 408 -34.22 -17.42 13.21
C SER A 408 -32.98 -16.63 12.76
N TYR A 409 -31.81 -16.96 13.30
CA TYR A 409 -30.52 -16.37 12.96
C TYR A 409 -29.53 -17.46 12.53
N LEU A 410 -28.84 -17.24 11.41
CA LEU A 410 -27.83 -18.14 10.89
C LEU A 410 -26.62 -17.38 10.37
N ASN A 411 -25.41 -17.78 10.79
CA ASN A 411 -24.16 -17.30 10.24
C ASN A 411 -23.40 -18.43 9.53
N LEU A 412 -23.11 -18.25 8.23
CA LEU A 412 -22.37 -19.18 7.38
C LEU A 412 -21.07 -18.60 6.83
N ARG A 413 -20.67 -17.39 7.24
CA ARG A 413 -19.48 -16.69 6.71
C ARG A 413 -18.19 -17.49 6.87
N GLY A 414 -17.27 -17.35 5.91
CA GLY A 414 -15.94 -17.97 5.95
C GLY A 414 -15.94 -19.48 5.70
N ASN A 415 -17.05 -20.07 5.25
CA ASN A 415 -17.10 -21.47 4.85
C ASN A 415 -16.95 -21.62 3.32
N PRO A 416 -16.17 -22.61 2.82
CA PRO A 416 -16.01 -22.83 1.39
C PRO A 416 -17.32 -23.17 0.65
N LEU A 417 -18.13 -24.09 1.22
CA LEU A 417 -19.41 -24.58 0.66
C LEU A 417 -19.34 -24.90 -0.85
N ASP A 418 -18.22 -25.41 -1.31
CA ASP A 418 -17.89 -25.65 -2.72
C ASP A 418 -18.38 -27.01 -3.25
N GLU A 419 -18.81 -27.92 -2.38
CA GLU A 419 -19.43 -29.19 -2.76
C GLU A 419 -20.95 -29.09 -2.99
N THR A 420 -21.54 -27.93 -2.68
CA THR A 420 -22.99 -27.70 -2.81
C THR A 420 -23.27 -26.58 -3.81
N SER A 421 -24.25 -26.77 -4.70
CA SER A 421 -24.63 -25.71 -5.62
C SER A 421 -25.35 -24.56 -4.89
N ALA A 422 -25.14 -23.33 -5.34
CA ALA A 422 -25.83 -22.15 -4.79
C ALA A 422 -27.36 -22.32 -4.81
N GLY A 423 -27.91 -22.94 -5.85
CA GLY A 423 -29.34 -23.20 -5.97
C GLY A 423 -29.87 -24.15 -4.90
N ASP A 424 -29.10 -25.19 -4.57
CA ASP A 424 -29.48 -26.14 -3.50
C ASP A 424 -29.39 -25.49 -2.12
N LEU A 425 -28.35 -24.68 -1.87
CA LEU A 425 -28.22 -23.89 -0.63
C LEU A 425 -29.39 -22.93 -0.45
N LEU A 426 -29.73 -22.16 -1.48
CA LEU A 426 -30.86 -21.23 -1.45
C LEU A 426 -32.18 -21.98 -1.24
N HIS A 427 -32.37 -23.13 -1.89
CA HIS A 427 -33.55 -23.96 -1.69
C HIS A 427 -33.65 -24.49 -0.25
N LEU A 428 -32.53 -24.93 0.35
CA LEU A 428 -32.48 -25.36 1.74
C LEU A 428 -32.87 -24.22 2.69
N LEU A 429 -32.21 -23.05 2.55
CA LEU A 429 -32.44 -21.89 3.41
C LEU A 429 -33.87 -21.34 3.29
N ARG A 430 -34.45 -21.35 2.08
CA ARG A 430 -35.84 -20.95 1.84
C ARG A 430 -36.86 -21.79 2.60
N ASN A 431 -36.53 -23.04 2.92
CA ASN A 431 -37.41 -23.96 3.63
C ASN A 431 -37.33 -23.84 5.16
N PHE A 432 -36.45 -23.00 5.71
CA PHE A 432 -36.47 -22.68 7.14
C PHE A 432 -37.61 -21.68 7.45
N PRO A 433 -38.62 -22.08 8.25
CA PRO A 433 -39.84 -21.28 8.39
C PRO A 433 -39.63 -20.00 9.21
N SER A 434 -38.64 -19.98 10.09
CA SER A 434 -38.38 -18.89 11.04
C SER A 434 -37.16 -18.04 10.70
N LEU A 435 -36.40 -18.38 9.65
CA LEU A 435 -35.14 -17.72 9.32
C LEU A 435 -35.40 -16.27 8.87
N GLN A 436 -34.99 -15.32 9.69
CA GLN A 436 -35.17 -13.88 9.47
C GLN A 436 -33.85 -13.16 9.29
N SER A 437 -32.78 -13.64 9.93
CA SER A 437 -31.46 -13.03 9.87
C SER A 437 -30.43 -14.02 9.32
N LEU A 438 -29.68 -13.59 8.31
CA LEU A 438 -28.70 -14.42 7.63
C LEU A 438 -27.37 -13.66 7.48
N GLU A 439 -26.27 -14.32 7.82
CA GLU A 439 -24.92 -13.83 7.55
C GLU A 439 -24.17 -14.76 6.60
N VAL A 440 -23.71 -14.21 5.47
CA VAL A 440 -23.04 -14.94 4.38
C VAL A 440 -21.97 -14.09 3.71
N ASP A 441 -21.01 -14.74 3.06
CA ASP A 441 -20.05 -14.05 2.21
C ASP A 441 -20.75 -13.57 0.92
N ILE A 442 -20.51 -12.31 0.54
CA ILE A 442 -21.03 -11.70 -0.69
C ILE A 442 -19.88 -10.98 -1.39
N PRO A 443 -19.53 -11.39 -2.62
CA PRO A 443 -20.01 -12.60 -3.29
C PRO A 443 -19.49 -13.86 -2.58
N GLY A 444 -20.28 -14.93 -2.62
CA GLY A 444 -19.95 -16.17 -1.92
C GLY A 444 -20.76 -17.34 -2.43
N PRO A 445 -20.82 -18.45 -1.66
CA PRO A 445 -21.47 -19.68 -2.08
C PRO A 445 -22.97 -19.54 -2.39
N LEU A 446 -23.64 -18.53 -1.82
CA LEU A 446 -25.07 -18.28 -2.04
C LEU A 446 -25.38 -17.39 -3.25
N GLY A 447 -24.40 -16.61 -3.75
CA GLY A 447 -24.64 -15.67 -4.85
C GLY A 447 -23.60 -14.57 -4.95
N GLU A 448 -23.69 -13.80 -6.04
CA GLU A 448 -22.72 -12.73 -6.35
C GLU A 448 -23.12 -11.38 -5.72
N THR A 449 -24.42 -11.15 -5.50
CA THR A 449 -24.94 -9.86 -5.00
C THR A 449 -25.94 -10.06 -3.87
N ALA A 450 -26.03 -9.09 -2.97
CA ALA A 450 -26.99 -9.15 -1.86
C ALA A 450 -28.44 -9.11 -2.36
N VAL A 451 -28.69 -8.37 -3.45
CA VAL A 451 -30.00 -8.28 -4.11
C VAL A 451 -30.44 -9.66 -4.59
N GLN A 452 -29.60 -10.41 -5.31
CA GLN A 452 -29.94 -11.74 -5.82
C GLN A 452 -30.26 -12.74 -4.69
N ILE A 453 -29.52 -12.67 -3.58
CA ILE A 453 -29.73 -13.52 -2.41
C ILE A 453 -31.08 -13.18 -1.76
N LEU A 454 -31.37 -11.90 -1.53
CA LEU A 454 -32.63 -11.43 -0.94
C LEU A 454 -33.85 -11.75 -1.81
N GLU A 455 -33.74 -11.59 -3.14
CA GLU A 455 -34.81 -11.98 -4.08
C GLU A 455 -35.12 -13.49 -4.01
N SER A 456 -34.10 -14.31 -3.72
CA SER A 456 -34.24 -15.76 -3.59
C SER A 456 -34.74 -16.20 -2.20
N LEU A 457 -34.56 -15.37 -1.17
CA LEU A 457 -34.87 -15.65 0.24
C LEU A 457 -35.79 -14.56 0.84
N PRO A 458 -37.08 -14.52 0.45
CA PRO A 458 -37.99 -13.43 0.83
C PRO A 458 -38.34 -13.36 2.32
N ASN A 459 -38.06 -14.42 3.08
CA ASN A 459 -38.30 -14.45 4.54
C ASN A 459 -37.18 -13.76 5.34
N VAL A 460 -36.01 -13.54 4.73
CA VAL A 460 -34.87 -12.88 5.38
C VAL A 460 -35.12 -11.37 5.42
N SER A 461 -35.30 -10.83 6.62
CA SER A 461 -35.51 -9.41 6.88
C SER A 461 -34.19 -8.67 7.13
N VAL A 462 -33.14 -9.39 7.55
CA VAL A 462 -31.81 -8.85 7.83
C VAL A 462 -30.74 -9.72 7.17
N LEU A 463 -29.96 -9.16 6.25
CA LEU A 463 -28.82 -9.83 5.61
C LEU A 463 -27.54 -9.13 6.01
N ASN A 464 -26.56 -9.86 6.55
CA ASN A 464 -25.27 -9.31 6.97
C ASN A 464 -25.38 -8.11 7.93
N GLY A 465 -26.38 -8.12 8.82
CA GLY A 465 -26.66 -7.01 9.75
C GLY A 465 -27.46 -5.85 9.15
N VAL A 466 -27.91 -5.95 7.89
CA VAL A 466 -28.59 -4.88 7.16
C VAL A 466 -30.04 -5.23 6.88
N ASN A 467 -30.94 -4.27 7.04
CA ASN A 467 -32.33 -4.47 6.66
C ASN A 467 -32.48 -4.71 5.14
N ALA A 468 -33.17 -5.79 4.77
CA ALA A 468 -33.38 -6.21 3.39
C ALA A 468 -34.04 -5.10 2.53
N SER A 469 -34.96 -4.32 3.09
CA SER A 469 -35.60 -3.23 2.34
C SER A 469 -34.60 -2.15 1.94
N LYS A 470 -33.64 -1.84 2.82
CA LYS A 470 -32.59 -0.85 2.57
C LYS A 470 -31.62 -1.31 1.47
N VAL A 471 -31.26 -2.60 1.47
CA VAL A 471 -30.43 -3.19 0.41
C VAL A 471 -31.12 -3.10 -0.95
N LEU A 472 -32.40 -3.47 -1.02
CA LEU A 472 -33.21 -3.42 -2.24
C LEU A 472 -33.46 -1.98 -2.73
N GLU A 473 -33.57 -1.00 -1.84
CA GLU A 473 -33.75 0.41 -2.20
C GLU A 473 -32.45 1.09 -2.67
N THR A 474 -31.31 0.70 -2.10
CA THR A 474 -30.02 1.37 -2.36
C THR A 474 -29.16 0.69 -3.43
N GLU A 475 -29.52 -0.53 -3.84
CA GLU A 475 -28.73 -1.40 -4.74
C GLU A 475 -27.26 -1.57 -4.28
N LYS A 476 -26.98 -1.42 -2.98
CA LYS A 476 -25.64 -1.61 -2.41
C LYS A 476 -25.49 -3.05 -1.92
N ASP A 477 -24.51 -3.76 -2.48
CA ASP A 477 -24.24 -5.18 -2.18
C ASP A 477 -23.68 -5.43 -0.78
N VAL A 478 -23.16 -4.40 -0.12
CA VAL A 478 -22.53 -4.48 1.20
C VAL A 478 -22.95 -3.24 1.99
N VAL A 479 -23.32 -3.41 3.26
CA VAL A 479 -23.16 -2.32 4.23
C VAL A 479 -21.92 -2.69 5.03
N ASP A 480 -20.89 -1.86 4.91
CA ASP A 480 -19.55 -2.13 5.39
C ASP A 480 -19.48 -2.20 6.93
N SER A 481 -20.57 -1.81 7.61
CA SER A 481 -20.73 -1.80 9.07
C SER A 481 -20.72 -3.18 9.75
N ALA A 482 -20.68 -4.28 8.99
CA ALA A 482 -20.57 -5.64 9.53
C ALA A 482 -19.18 -6.29 9.32
N LEU A 483 -18.21 -5.56 8.75
CA LEU A 483 -16.86 -6.05 8.57
C LEU A 483 -16.08 -5.98 9.89
N GLN A 484 -15.36 -7.06 10.21
CA GLN A 484 -14.48 -7.05 11.37
C GLN A 484 -13.31 -6.09 11.14
N PRO A 485 -13.05 -5.15 12.06
CA PRO A 485 -11.91 -4.25 11.93
C PRO A 485 -10.60 -5.02 12.01
N ARG A 486 -9.62 -4.60 11.21
CA ARG A 486 -8.23 -5.00 11.42
C ARG A 486 -7.73 -4.36 12.69
N LEU A 487 -7.20 -5.17 13.57
CA LEU A 487 -6.49 -4.72 14.75
C LEU A 487 -4.99 -4.67 14.44
N PRO A 488 -4.21 -3.82 15.13
CA PRO A 488 -2.77 -3.88 14.96
C PRO A 488 -2.27 -5.25 15.42
N GLU A 489 -1.51 -5.92 14.54
CA GLU A 489 -0.90 -7.23 14.78
C GLU A 489 0.59 -7.02 15.04
N TRP A 490 1.14 -7.65 16.08
CA TRP A 490 2.57 -7.63 16.39
C TRP A 490 3.00 -8.93 17.08
N SER A 491 4.28 -9.26 16.99
CA SER A 491 4.88 -10.27 17.86
C SER A 491 5.60 -9.60 19.03
N ALA A 492 5.66 -10.30 20.16
CA ALA A 492 6.37 -9.81 21.35
C ALA A 492 7.87 -9.58 21.11
N ASP A 493 8.45 -10.20 20.08
CA ASP A 493 9.87 -10.08 19.74
C ASP A 493 10.18 -8.88 18.81
N GLU A 494 9.15 -8.27 18.20
CA GLU A 494 9.37 -7.16 17.26
C GLU A 494 9.75 -5.86 18.00
N PRO A 495 10.70 -5.07 17.49
CA PRO A 495 11.01 -3.75 18.03
C PRO A 495 9.78 -2.85 18.04
N LEU A 496 9.62 -2.01 19.08
CA LEU A 496 8.48 -1.08 19.20
C LEU A 496 8.27 -0.23 17.94
N THR A 497 9.35 0.26 17.33
CA THR A 497 9.32 1.01 16.07
C THR A 497 8.64 0.24 14.94
N ASP A 498 8.95 -1.05 14.80
CA ASP A 498 8.39 -1.90 13.74
C ASP A 498 6.90 -2.17 14.00
N ARG A 499 6.50 -2.35 15.26
CA ARG A 499 5.09 -2.48 15.66
C ARG A 499 4.30 -1.20 15.32
N VAL A 500 4.85 -0.03 15.67
CA VAL A 500 4.24 1.27 15.35
C VAL A 500 4.13 1.49 13.84
N ILE A 501 5.18 1.21 13.06
CA ILE A 501 5.17 1.32 11.60
C ILE A 501 4.13 0.39 10.96
N SER A 502 3.90 -0.78 11.55
CA SER A 502 2.90 -1.72 11.07
C SER A 502 1.47 -1.24 11.38
N ALA A 503 1.26 -0.72 12.59
CA ALA A 503 -0.03 -0.22 13.07
C ALA A 503 -0.46 1.12 12.44
N MET A 504 0.49 2.01 12.10
CA MET A 504 0.18 3.39 11.74
C MET A 504 -0.83 3.50 10.58
N TRP A 505 -0.83 2.56 9.63
CA TRP A 505 -1.69 2.60 8.45
C TRP A 505 -3.19 2.57 8.77
N LEU A 506 -3.58 2.11 9.96
CA LEU A 506 -4.96 2.17 10.46
C LEU A 506 -5.37 3.59 10.89
N TYR A 507 -4.42 4.45 11.25
CA TYR A 507 -4.63 5.76 11.88
C TYR A 507 -4.24 6.94 10.98
N LEU A 508 -3.34 6.72 10.03
CA LEU A 508 -2.79 7.79 9.22
C LEU A 508 -3.84 8.53 8.40
N MET A 509 -3.61 9.81 8.21
CA MET A 509 -4.23 10.65 7.19
C MET A 509 -3.13 11.32 6.36
N THR A 510 -3.51 11.92 5.22
CA THR A 510 -2.55 12.57 4.32
C THR A 510 -3.10 13.88 3.75
N TYR A 511 -2.20 14.79 3.42
CA TYR A 511 -2.44 15.93 2.55
C TYR A 511 -1.22 16.21 1.68
N ARG A 512 -1.43 16.94 0.58
CA ARG A 512 -0.33 17.49 -0.23
C ARG A 512 -0.32 19.00 -0.10
N LEU A 513 0.88 19.56 0.06
CA LEU A 513 1.13 20.98 -0.11
C LEU A 513 1.56 21.18 -1.57
N ALA A 514 0.82 21.98 -2.33
CA ALA A 514 1.13 22.24 -3.73
C ALA A 514 1.72 23.63 -3.87
N ASP A 515 3.00 23.77 -4.19
CA ASP A 515 3.66 25.05 -4.52
C ASP A 515 3.60 25.26 -6.05
N GLU A 516 3.14 26.45 -6.49
CA GLU A 516 3.08 26.84 -7.91
C GLU A 516 4.44 26.69 -8.62
N GLU A 517 5.56 26.83 -7.90
CA GLU A 517 6.92 26.67 -8.45
C GLU A 517 7.51 25.25 -8.27
N LYS A 518 6.95 24.43 -7.36
CA LYS A 518 7.44 23.07 -7.05
C LYS A 518 6.30 22.05 -7.06
N ILE A 519 6.02 21.53 -8.26
CA ILE A 519 5.02 20.49 -8.49
C ILE A 519 5.47 19.11 -7.91
N ASP A 520 6.78 18.94 -7.66
CA ASP A 520 7.42 17.69 -7.18
C ASP A 520 7.34 17.49 -5.64
N GLU A 521 6.33 18.03 -4.95
CA GLU A 521 6.19 17.80 -3.51
C GLU A 521 5.59 16.41 -3.19
N THR A 522 6.34 15.64 -2.40
CA THR A 522 5.86 14.39 -1.79
C THR A 522 4.61 14.64 -0.95
N SER A 523 3.87 13.59 -0.56
CA SER A 523 2.73 13.75 0.36
C SER A 523 3.19 13.87 1.82
N VAL A 524 2.43 14.58 2.64
CA VAL A 524 2.63 14.65 4.10
C VAL A 524 1.64 13.71 4.76
N TRP A 525 2.15 12.81 5.60
CA TRP A 525 1.35 11.90 6.40
C TRP A 525 1.28 12.41 7.83
N TYR A 526 0.15 12.18 8.50
CA TYR A 526 -0.02 12.57 9.89
C TYR A 526 -0.94 11.63 10.67
N VAL A 527 -0.71 11.57 11.99
CA VAL A 527 -1.57 10.91 12.98
C VAL A 527 -2.25 12.01 13.79
N MET A 528 -3.57 11.93 13.92
CA MET A 528 -4.32 12.86 14.79
C MET A 528 -3.99 12.60 16.27
N ASP A 529 -4.29 13.56 17.13
CA ASP A 529 -4.27 13.34 18.59
C ASP A 529 -5.20 12.20 19.04
N GLU A 530 -5.21 11.92 20.34
CA GLU A 530 -5.98 10.83 20.94
C GLU A 530 -7.49 10.91 20.61
N LEU A 531 -8.03 12.14 20.52
CA LEU A 531 -9.44 12.37 20.22
C LEU A 531 -9.75 12.06 18.76
N GLY A 532 -8.95 12.60 17.84
CA GLY A 532 -9.14 12.35 16.41
C GLY A 532 -8.91 10.88 16.04
N SER A 533 -7.90 10.25 16.63
CA SER A 533 -7.55 8.85 16.38
C SER A 533 -8.58 7.86 16.92
N ALA A 534 -9.48 8.28 17.82
CA ALA A 534 -10.61 7.48 18.31
C ALA A 534 -11.86 7.52 17.39
N LEU A 535 -11.85 8.31 16.31
CA LEU A 535 -12.95 8.34 15.35
C LEU A 535 -12.91 7.13 14.41
N ARG A 536 -13.84 6.20 14.62
CA ARG A 536 -13.98 5.00 13.81
C ARG A 536 -14.78 5.24 12.53
N HIS A 537 -14.70 4.26 11.64
CA HIS A 537 -15.43 4.28 10.38
C HIS A 537 -16.93 4.05 10.58
N SER A 538 -17.75 4.73 9.79
CA SER A 538 -19.14 4.34 9.48
C SER A 538 -19.48 4.81 8.07
N ASP A 539 -20.29 4.04 7.35
CA ASP A 539 -20.92 4.45 6.07
C ASP A 539 -22.06 5.45 6.27
N GLU A 540 -22.59 5.52 7.49
CA GLU A 540 -23.57 6.51 7.92
C GLU A 540 -22.96 7.40 9.00
N PRO A 541 -21.88 8.14 8.66
CA PRO A 541 -21.15 8.90 9.65
C PRO A 541 -22.01 10.03 10.20
N ASN A 542 -21.89 10.27 11.50
CA ASN A 542 -22.51 11.41 12.17
C ASN A 542 -21.56 12.60 12.36
N PHE A 543 -20.26 12.41 12.13
CA PHE A 543 -19.25 13.46 12.10
C PHE A 543 -18.48 13.50 10.78
N ARG A 544 -17.84 14.65 10.54
CA ARG A 544 -16.96 14.85 9.39
C ARG A 544 -15.66 15.49 9.83
N VAL A 545 -14.58 15.13 9.13
CA VAL A 545 -13.24 15.66 9.38
C VAL A 545 -12.58 16.20 8.11
N ALA A 546 -11.73 17.20 8.29
CA ALA A 546 -10.86 17.71 7.21
C ALA A 546 -9.54 18.24 7.76
N PRO A 547 -8.39 18.02 7.09
CA PRO A 547 -7.19 18.77 7.39
C PRO A 547 -7.43 20.25 7.09
N PHE A 548 -6.85 21.12 7.90
CA PHE A 548 -6.97 22.56 7.77
C PHE A 548 -5.64 23.22 8.11
N LEU A 549 -5.09 23.99 7.17
CA LEU A 549 -3.86 24.75 7.38
C LEU A 549 -4.18 26.16 7.83
N PHE A 550 -3.84 26.50 9.06
CA PHE A 550 -4.02 27.86 9.56
C PHE A 550 -2.74 28.67 9.37
N MET A 551 -2.84 29.80 8.67
CA MET A 551 -1.74 30.72 8.36
C MET A 551 -1.92 32.02 9.14
N PRO A 552 -1.49 32.12 10.41
CA PRO A 552 -1.70 33.30 11.27
C PRO A 552 -1.09 34.59 10.72
N GLU A 553 -0.02 34.50 9.93
CA GLU A 553 0.62 35.66 9.27
C GLU A 553 0.21 35.79 7.79
N GLY A 554 -0.77 35.00 7.34
CA GLY A 554 -1.18 34.95 5.95
C GLY A 554 -0.16 34.32 5.00
N THR A 555 0.88 33.67 5.54
CA THR A 555 1.95 33.03 4.76
C THR A 555 2.10 31.55 5.14
N LEU A 556 2.59 30.75 4.19
CA LEU A 556 2.89 29.33 4.40
C LEU A 556 3.98 29.11 5.47
N ALA A 557 4.94 30.03 5.60
CA ALA A 557 5.98 29.95 6.61
C ALA A 557 5.41 30.00 8.05
N SER A 558 4.28 30.67 8.22
CA SER A 558 3.56 30.74 9.50
C SER A 558 2.59 29.58 9.74
N ALA A 559 2.43 28.68 8.76
CA ALA A 559 1.37 27.69 8.73
C ALA A 559 1.46 26.69 9.88
N VAL A 560 0.29 26.38 10.46
CA VAL A 560 0.09 25.34 11.47
C VAL A 560 -1.02 24.42 10.97
N SER A 561 -0.77 23.12 10.96
CA SER A 561 -1.72 22.11 10.48
C SER A 561 -2.60 21.61 11.62
N PHE A 562 -3.91 21.58 11.38
CA PHE A 562 -4.90 21.00 12.28
C PHE A 562 -5.80 20.04 11.50
N THR A 563 -6.57 19.25 12.21
CA THR A 563 -7.79 18.64 11.69
C THR A 563 -8.99 19.34 12.32
N ILE A 564 -9.98 19.69 11.50
CA ILE A 564 -11.27 20.19 11.98
C ILE A 564 -12.30 19.07 11.97
N LEU A 565 -13.11 19.00 13.03
CA LEU A 565 -14.14 17.98 13.27
C LEU A 565 -15.49 18.66 13.54
N TRP A 566 -16.57 18.23 12.90
CA TRP A 566 -17.91 18.79 13.15
C TRP A 566 -19.04 17.78 12.94
N PRO A 567 -20.19 17.91 13.64
CA PRO A 567 -21.34 17.03 13.46
C PRO A 567 -22.05 17.33 12.14
N ILE A 568 -22.46 16.27 11.46
CA ILE A 568 -23.28 16.33 10.23
C ILE A 568 -24.67 15.72 10.41
N GLN A 569 -24.91 15.08 11.55
CA GLN A 569 -26.21 14.59 12.00
C GLN A 569 -26.47 15.03 13.44
N ASN A 570 -27.71 14.88 13.91
CA ASN A 570 -28.03 15.07 15.33
C ASN A 570 -27.50 13.86 16.12
N VAL A 571 -26.68 14.11 17.14
CA VAL A 571 -26.06 13.08 17.96
C VAL A 571 -26.53 13.21 19.40
N GLN A 572 -26.89 12.10 20.03
CA GLN A 572 -27.33 12.06 21.43
C GLN A 572 -26.21 11.56 22.34
N LYS A 573 -26.30 11.89 23.63
CA LYS A 573 -25.38 11.39 24.64
C LYS A 573 -25.24 9.87 24.59
N GLY A 574 -24.01 9.38 24.72
CA GLY A 574 -23.67 7.96 24.69
C GLY A 574 -23.55 7.39 23.28
N TYR A 575 -23.87 8.15 22.23
CA TYR A 575 -23.71 7.67 20.86
C TYR A 575 -22.24 7.76 20.45
N GLU A 576 -21.81 6.78 19.68
CA GLU A 576 -20.49 6.77 19.06
C GLU A 576 -20.40 7.85 17.98
N CYS A 577 -19.30 8.59 17.98
CA CYS A 577 -18.93 9.56 16.97
C CYS A 577 -18.09 8.88 15.90
N THR A 578 -18.55 8.92 14.65
CA THR A 578 -18.01 8.15 13.53
C THR A 578 -17.80 9.02 12.29
N ARG A 579 -16.88 8.60 11.42
CA ARG A 579 -16.56 9.28 10.15
C ARG A 579 -16.50 8.27 9.00
N ASP A 580 -16.68 8.74 7.76
CA ASP A 580 -16.40 7.91 6.59
C ASP A 580 -14.90 8.02 6.24
N TYR A 581 -14.17 6.90 6.32
CA TYR A 581 -12.74 6.84 5.97
C TYR A 581 -12.51 7.04 4.48
N LEU A 582 -13.51 6.67 3.67
CA LEU A 582 -13.51 6.74 2.21
C LEU A 582 -14.55 7.74 1.72
N PHE A 583 -14.76 8.83 2.47
CA PHE A 583 -15.72 9.88 2.12
C PHE A 583 -15.61 10.26 0.65
N GLY A 584 -16.69 10.18 -0.14
CA GLY A 584 -16.67 10.57 -1.56
C GLY A 584 -16.00 9.57 -2.52
N ILE A 585 -15.62 8.39 -2.05
CA ILE A 585 -15.15 7.27 -2.87
C ILE A 585 -16.27 6.23 -2.97
N GLY A 586 -16.81 6.07 -4.18
CA GLY A 586 -17.78 5.04 -4.53
C GLY A 586 -17.13 3.81 -5.15
N GLU A 587 -17.97 2.84 -5.56
CA GLU A 587 -17.49 1.58 -6.13
C GLU A 587 -16.88 1.75 -7.53
N ASP A 588 -17.19 2.85 -8.23
CA ASP A 588 -16.48 3.29 -9.44
C ASP A 588 -14.97 3.48 -9.22
N LYS A 589 -14.58 3.68 -7.95
CA LYS A 589 -13.20 3.81 -7.50
C LYS A 589 -12.77 2.65 -6.58
N GLN A 590 -13.46 1.52 -6.65
CA GLN A 590 -13.17 0.29 -5.90
C GLN A 590 -13.25 0.48 -4.37
N ARG A 591 -14.32 1.11 -3.87
CA ARG A 591 -14.53 1.37 -2.42
C ARG A 591 -14.38 0.10 -1.59
N SER A 592 -15.07 -0.97 -1.97
CA SER A 592 -15.06 -2.24 -1.25
C SER A 592 -13.64 -2.83 -1.12
N ALA A 593 -12.86 -2.78 -2.21
CA ALA A 593 -11.46 -3.21 -2.19
C ALA A 593 -10.59 -2.32 -1.29
N ARG A 594 -10.82 -1.00 -1.28
CA ARG A 594 -10.07 -0.04 -0.44
C ARG A 594 -10.35 -0.21 1.06
N LEU A 595 -11.53 -0.68 1.46
CA LEU A 595 -11.85 -0.96 2.86
C LEU A 595 -10.99 -2.07 3.46
N THR A 596 -10.43 -2.94 2.63
CA THR A 596 -9.45 -3.96 3.04
C THR A 596 -8.26 -3.37 3.80
N ALA A 597 -7.96 -2.07 3.67
CA ALA A 597 -6.93 -1.42 4.48
C ALA A 597 -7.24 -1.38 5.98
N TRP A 598 -8.51 -1.34 6.37
CA TRP A 598 -8.95 -1.23 7.76
C TRP A 598 -9.80 -2.40 8.23
N PHE A 599 -10.31 -3.22 7.32
CA PHE A 599 -11.24 -4.29 7.62
C PHE A 599 -10.79 -5.62 7.03
N HIS A 600 -11.16 -6.70 7.70
CA HIS A 600 -11.11 -8.03 7.12
C HIS A 600 -12.23 -8.15 6.09
N THR A 601 -11.85 -8.28 4.82
CA THR A 601 -12.74 -8.41 3.69
C THR A 601 -12.71 -9.85 3.14
N PRO A 602 -13.74 -10.33 2.43
CA PRO A 602 -13.82 -11.72 1.97
C PRO A 602 -12.68 -12.08 1.00
N GLU A 603 -11.65 -12.78 1.47
CA GLU A 603 -10.47 -13.12 0.66
C GLU A 603 -10.82 -13.93 -0.59
N ASN A 604 -11.79 -14.85 -0.49
CA ASN A 604 -12.23 -15.71 -1.58
C ASN A 604 -12.75 -14.92 -2.80
N TYR A 605 -13.41 -13.78 -2.58
CA TYR A 605 -13.84 -12.91 -3.68
C TYR A 605 -12.64 -12.40 -4.47
N PHE A 606 -11.66 -11.83 -3.78
CA PHE A 606 -10.48 -11.25 -4.42
C PHE A 606 -9.63 -12.33 -5.11
N ILE A 607 -9.51 -13.51 -4.51
CA ILE A 607 -8.82 -14.66 -5.12
C ILE A 607 -9.49 -15.03 -6.45
N ARG A 608 -10.83 -15.10 -6.51
CA ARG A 608 -11.57 -15.37 -7.75
C ARG A 608 -11.34 -14.27 -8.80
N GLU A 609 -11.34 -13.00 -8.41
CA GLU A 609 -11.05 -11.89 -9.33
C GLU A 609 -9.63 -11.96 -9.90
N TYR A 610 -8.66 -12.31 -9.07
CA TYR A 610 -7.30 -12.58 -9.51
C TYR A 610 -7.23 -13.76 -10.49
N GLU A 611 -7.89 -14.88 -10.19
CA GLU A 611 -7.91 -16.04 -11.08
C GLU A 611 -8.56 -15.74 -12.43
N LYS A 612 -9.71 -15.03 -12.44
CA LYS A 612 -10.37 -14.55 -13.67
C LYS A 612 -9.41 -13.70 -14.52
N HIS A 613 -8.73 -12.75 -13.89
CA HIS A 613 -7.75 -11.88 -14.55
C HIS A 613 -6.59 -12.70 -15.12
N ARG A 614 -6.06 -13.65 -14.34
CA ARG A 614 -4.96 -14.52 -14.75
C ARG A 614 -5.34 -15.40 -15.95
N MET A 615 -6.56 -15.94 -15.98
CA MET A 615 -7.06 -16.72 -17.10
C MET A 615 -7.29 -15.87 -18.35
N SER A 616 -7.83 -14.64 -18.20
CA SER A 616 -8.02 -13.71 -19.32
C SER A 616 -6.69 -13.41 -20.04
N LEU A 617 -5.61 -13.22 -19.28
CA LEU A 617 -4.29 -12.94 -19.86
C LEU A 617 -3.66 -14.18 -20.53
N LYS A 618 -3.83 -15.39 -19.99
CA LYS A 618 -3.34 -16.63 -20.64
C LYS A 618 -4.00 -16.91 -21.99
N SER A 619 -5.25 -16.50 -22.16
CA SER A 619 -6.01 -16.72 -23.40
C SER A 619 -5.56 -15.82 -24.57
N LYS A 620 -4.79 -14.76 -24.30
CA LYS A 620 -4.38 -13.74 -25.27
C LYS A 620 -2.91 -13.92 -25.62
N ASN A 621 -2.63 -14.68 -26.68
CA ASN A 621 -1.33 -14.67 -27.32
C ASN A 621 -1.52 -14.15 -28.74
N LEU A 622 -1.04 -12.94 -28.96
CA LEU A 622 -1.12 -12.27 -30.23
C LEU A 622 0.00 -12.84 -31.13
N PRO A 623 -0.31 -13.44 -32.29
CA PRO A 623 0.69 -14.13 -33.11
C PRO A 623 1.72 -13.13 -33.63
N SER A 624 3.01 -13.46 -33.52
CA SER A 624 4.11 -12.63 -34.03
C SER A 624 3.94 -12.40 -35.54
N GLN A 625 3.74 -11.15 -35.97
CA GLN A 625 3.74 -10.82 -37.39
C GLN A 625 5.18 -10.81 -37.91
N SER A 626 5.53 -11.79 -38.76
CA SER A 626 6.73 -11.72 -39.58
C SER A 626 6.47 -10.70 -40.69
N SER A 627 7.02 -9.49 -40.56
CA SER A 627 7.10 -8.56 -41.69
C SER A 627 8.41 -8.80 -42.46
N GLU A 628 8.35 -8.88 -43.79
CA GLU A 628 9.54 -8.79 -44.62
C GLU A 628 10.14 -7.37 -44.46
N PRO A 629 11.47 -7.24 -44.26
CA PRO A 629 12.08 -5.93 -44.09
C PRO A 629 11.98 -5.10 -45.37
N CYS A 630 11.18 -4.04 -45.33
CA CYS A 630 11.26 -2.95 -46.31
C CYS A 630 12.10 -1.84 -45.67
N PRO A 631 13.41 -1.72 -45.97
CA PRO A 631 14.28 -0.80 -45.27
C PRO A 631 13.84 0.65 -45.49
N ALA A 632 13.68 1.40 -44.39
CA ALA A 632 13.48 2.85 -44.45
C ALA A 632 14.59 3.50 -45.31
N ARG A 633 14.20 4.32 -46.28
CA ARG A 633 15.14 4.99 -47.19
C ARG A 633 15.95 6.04 -46.41
N SER A 634 17.27 6.08 -46.65
CA SER A 634 18.15 7.15 -46.17
C SER A 634 17.61 8.51 -46.59
N LEU A 635 17.68 9.51 -45.71
CA LEU A 635 17.13 10.84 -45.96
C LEU A 635 18.03 11.73 -46.83
N LEU A 636 19.22 11.25 -47.23
CA LEU A 636 20.09 11.94 -48.15
C LEU A 636 19.46 12.01 -49.56
N ARG A 637 18.74 13.10 -49.83
CA ARG A 637 18.38 13.55 -51.18
C ARG A 637 19.61 14.20 -51.83
N SER A 638 20.30 13.48 -52.71
CA SER A 638 21.32 13.97 -53.66
C SER A 638 22.29 15.07 -53.16
N GLU A 639 23.49 14.67 -52.77
CA GLU A 639 24.79 15.40 -52.64
C GLU A 639 24.90 16.89 -52.21
N THR A 640 23.86 17.69 -51.91
CA THR A 640 24.08 19.16 -51.75
C THR A 640 23.31 19.95 -50.69
N SER A 641 22.42 19.37 -49.87
CA SER A 641 21.84 20.13 -48.74
C SER A 641 21.87 19.33 -47.43
N ALA A 642 22.58 19.87 -46.44
CA ALA A 642 22.56 19.37 -45.07
C ALA A 642 21.15 19.49 -44.47
N LEU A 643 20.77 18.53 -43.62
CA LEU A 643 19.49 18.48 -42.93
C LEU A 643 19.48 19.50 -41.79
N ARG A 644 18.46 20.35 -41.75
CA ARG A 644 18.29 21.36 -40.71
C ARG A 644 17.70 20.73 -39.46
N VAL A 645 18.36 20.90 -38.32
CA VAL A 645 17.96 20.29 -37.04
C VAL A 645 17.58 21.39 -36.05
N TYR A 646 16.35 21.39 -35.58
CA TYR A 646 15.94 22.18 -34.42
C TYR A 646 16.13 21.36 -33.14
N THR A 647 16.68 21.97 -32.10
CA THR A 647 16.74 21.33 -30.77
C THR A 647 16.66 22.34 -29.64
N ASP A 648 16.04 21.92 -28.53
CA ASP A 648 16.06 22.61 -27.24
C ASP A 648 17.01 21.91 -26.23
N ILE A 649 17.76 20.90 -26.67
CA ILE A 649 18.67 20.11 -25.85
C ILE A 649 20.12 20.61 -26.08
N PRO A 650 20.76 21.25 -25.08
CA PRO A 650 22.08 21.85 -25.26
C PRO A 650 23.15 20.87 -25.74
N GLN A 651 23.11 19.62 -25.27
CA GLN A 651 24.09 18.61 -25.66
C GLN A 651 23.97 18.21 -27.15
N VAL A 652 22.78 18.30 -27.75
CA VAL A 652 22.59 18.04 -29.18
C VAL A 652 23.18 19.19 -29.99
N GLU A 653 22.90 20.43 -29.60
CA GLU A 653 23.46 21.63 -30.24
C GLU A 653 25.00 21.65 -30.18
N GLU A 654 25.59 21.25 -29.06
CA GLU A 654 27.04 21.25 -28.86
C GLU A 654 27.76 20.08 -29.58
N LEU A 655 27.18 18.87 -29.55
CA LEU A 655 27.90 17.65 -29.95
C LEU A 655 27.53 17.12 -31.35
N LEU A 656 26.41 17.56 -31.93
CA LEU A 656 26.04 17.21 -33.31
C LEU A 656 26.88 18.04 -34.30
N THR A 657 28.06 17.52 -34.62
CA THR A 657 29.13 18.22 -35.35
C THR A 657 29.33 17.73 -36.79
N ARG A 658 28.47 16.80 -37.22
CA ARG A 658 28.51 16.21 -38.55
C ARG A 658 28.09 17.19 -39.65
N PRO A 659 28.78 17.22 -40.81
CA PRO A 659 28.48 18.15 -41.90
C PRO A 659 27.11 17.92 -42.56
N GLU A 660 26.52 16.72 -42.40
CA GLU A 660 25.19 16.39 -42.91
C GLU A 660 24.05 17.06 -42.12
N PHE A 661 24.35 17.67 -40.96
CA PHE A 661 23.36 18.31 -40.09
C PHE A 661 23.75 19.76 -39.79
N VAL A 662 22.78 20.67 -39.83
CA VAL A 662 22.97 22.10 -39.51
C VAL A 662 21.92 22.51 -38.49
N ILE A 663 22.35 23.06 -37.35
CA ILE A 663 21.42 23.54 -36.31
C ILE A 663 20.65 24.77 -36.82
N THR A 664 19.34 24.78 -36.60
CA THR A 664 18.45 25.92 -36.87
C THR A 664 17.68 26.33 -35.62
N THR A 665 17.39 27.63 -35.49
CA THR A 665 16.60 28.17 -34.39
C THR A 665 15.11 28.26 -34.69
N ASP A 666 14.70 28.15 -35.96
CA ASP A 666 13.29 28.19 -36.37
C ASP A 666 12.75 26.77 -36.62
N LEU A 667 11.68 26.42 -35.91
CA LEU A 667 10.96 25.15 -36.02
C LEU A 667 10.41 24.91 -37.43
N LYS A 668 10.01 25.96 -38.15
CA LYS A 668 9.41 25.83 -39.50
C LYS A 668 10.44 25.46 -40.57
N ASP A 669 11.68 25.87 -40.35
CA ASP A 669 12.79 25.62 -41.23
C ASP A 669 13.51 24.30 -40.90
N ALA A 670 13.13 23.59 -39.85
CA ALA A 670 13.76 22.33 -39.52
C ALA A 670 13.32 21.21 -40.47
N ASP A 671 14.23 20.32 -40.85
CA ASP A 671 13.88 19.03 -41.46
C ASP A 671 13.68 17.97 -40.35
N ILE A 672 14.40 18.14 -39.22
CA ILE A 672 14.33 17.30 -38.02
C ILE A 672 14.08 18.18 -36.79
N ILE A 673 13.09 17.83 -36.00
CA ILE A 673 12.75 18.45 -34.71
C ILE A 673 13.13 17.47 -33.61
N TRP A 674 14.20 17.80 -32.88
CA TRP A 674 14.71 17.00 -31.78
C TRP A 674 14.55 17.74 -30.45
N THR A 675 13.45 17.49 -29.75
CA THR A 675 13.07 18.28 -28.57
C THR A 675 12.82 17.42 -27.34
N GLY A 676 13.13 17.95 -26.15
CA GLY A 676 12.68 17.37 -24.87
C GLY A 676 11.21 17.64 -24.57
N THR A 677 10.58 18.59 -25.28
CA THR A 677 9.19 19.00 -25.09
C THR A 677 8.23 18.12 -25.89
N GLN A 678 7.06 17.82 -25.34
CA GLN A 678 6.03 17.04 -26.05
C GLN A 678 5.53 17.79 -27.30
N VAL A 679 5.50 17.11 -28.45
CA VAL A 679 4.99 17.64 -29.71
C VAL A 679 3.55 17.16 -29.93
N ASP A 680 2.59 17.89 -29.36
CA ASP A 680 1.16 17.64 -29.55
C ASP A 680 0.56 18.47 -30.69
N GLU A 681 -0.72 18.23 -31.00
CA GLU A 681 -1.43 18.93 -32.07
C GLU A 681 -1.56 20.45 -31.83
N ASP A 682 -1.57 20.88 -30.57
CA ASP A 682 -1.66 22.30 -30.22
C ASP A 682 -0.29 22.98 -30.44
N MET A 683 0.80 22.34 -30.06
CA MET A 683 2.18 22.76 -30.34
C MET A 683 2.41 22.84 -31.85
N LYS A 684 2.02 21.81 -32.61
CA LYS A 684 2.14 21.80 -34.08
C LYS A 684 1.44 23.00 -34.71
N LYS A 685 0.20 23.30 -34.29
CA LYS A 685 -0.57 24.46 -34.78
C LYS A 685 0.07 25.79 -34.40
N ALA A 686 0.55 25.92 -33.16
CA ALA A 686 1.13 27.16 -32.66
C ALA A 686 2.47 27.50 -33.33
N THR A 687 3.27 26.49 -33.63
CA THR A 687 4.63 26.64 -34.18
C THR A 687 4.69 26.49 -35.70
N GLY A 688 3.67 25.90 -36.31
CA GLY A 688 3.61 25.65 -37.76
C GLY A 688 4.40 24.41 -38.20
N ILE A 689 4.60 23.44 -37.29
CA ILE A 689 5.21 22.15 -37.62
C ILE A 689 4.30 21.42 -38.62
N THR A 690 4.92 20.84 -39.65
CA THR A 690 4.21 20.13 -40.72
C THR A 690 4.43 18.62 -40.62
N GLU A 691 3.49 17.84 -41.16
CA GLU A 691 3.57 16.37 -41.19
C GLU A 691 4.74 15.83 -42.04
N SER A 692 5.45 16.68 -42.79
CA SER A 692 6.63 16.29 -43.56
C SER A 692 7.95 16.35 -42.77
N GLN A 693 7.96 16.98 -41.59
CA GLN A 693 9.16 17.11 -40.75
C GLN A 693 9.32 15.87 -39.88
N TYR A 694 10.57 15.47 -39.62
CA TYR A 694 10.86 14.38 -38.69
C TYR A 694 10.78 14.86 -37.24
N VAL A 695 10.21 14.06 -36.36
CA VAL A 695 10.10 14.35 -34.92
C VAL A 695 10.69 13.21 -34.09
N ASN A 696 11.29 13.55 -32.95
CA ASN A 696 11.94 12.57 -32.08
C ASN A 696 10.98 11.75 -31.19
N GLN A 697 9.68 11.77 -31.50
CA GLN A 697 8.59 11.17 -30.72
C GLN A 697 7.70 10.32 -31.62
N PHE A 698 7.21 9.19 -31.12
CA PHE A 698 6.14 8.44 -31.78
C PHE A 698 4.76 8.88 -31.30
N PRO A 699 3.73 8.89 -32.18
CA PRO A 699 2.35 9.00 -31.71
C PRO A 699 2.04 7.87 -30.72
N PHE A 700 1.18 8.14 -29.74
CA PHE A 700 0.78 7.15 -28.72
C PHE A 700 1.93 6.51 -27.91
N GLU A 701 3.12 7.12 -27.89
CA GLU A 701 4.33 6.64 -27.19
C GLU A 701 4.13 6.41 -25.68
N ALA A 702 3.13 7.07 -25.10
CA ALA A 702 2.70 6.90 -23.72
C ALA A 702 2.43 5.42 -23.35
N CYS A 703 2.11 4.57 -24.34
CA CYS A 703 1.87 3.14 -24.14
C CYS A 703 3.10 2.35 -23.66
N ILE A 704 4.32 2.85 -23.90
CA ILE A 704 5.56 2.21 -23.43
C ILE A 704 6.30 3.03 -22.37
N VAL A 705 6.10 4.35 -22.32
CA VAL A 705 6.82 5.21 -21.36
C VAL A 705 6.09 5.45 -20.05
N MET A 706 4.75 5.31 -20.02
CA MET A 706 3.99 5.37 -18.78
C MET A 706 3.90 3.98 -18.16
N LYS A 707 4.27 3.84 -16.89
CA LYS A 707 4.48 2.53 -16.24
C LYS A 707 3.25 1.61 -16.29
N HIS A 708 2.06 2.17 -16.11
CA HIS A 708 0.80 1.41 -16.14
C HIS A 708 0.46 0.94 -17.56
N HIS A 709 0.61 1.78 -18.57
CA HIS A 709 0.38 1.35 -19.95
C HIS A 709 1.48 0.43 -20.48
N LEU A 710 2.73 0.59 -20.03
CA LEU A 710 3.81 -0.35 -20.39
C LEU A 710 3.44 -1.77 -19.93
N ALA A 711 3.04 -1.91 -18.67
CA ALA A 711 2.57 -3.18 -18.13
C ALA A 711 1.36 -3.71 -18.90
N GLU A 712 0.35 -2.86 -19.13
CA GLU A 712 -0.86 -3.22 -19.88
C GLU A 712 -0.54 -3.68 -21.33
N THR A 713 0.34 -2.97 -22.02
CA THR A 713 0.76 -3.28 -23.40
C THR A 713 1.45 -4.63 -23.46
N ILE A 714 2.40 -4.88 -22.55
CA ILE A 714 3.11 -6.16 -22.47
C ILE A 714 2.15 -7.29 -22.10
N GLN A 715 1.27 -7.08 -21.11
CA GLN A 715 0.33 -8.09 -20.65
C GLN A 715 -0.69 -8.43 -21.74
N LYS A 716 -1.13 -7.46 -22.54
CA LYS A 716 -2.01 -7.70 -23.70
C LYS A 716 -1.34 -8.51 -24.80
N ALA A 717 -0.05 -8.30 -25.04
CA ALA A 717 0.71 -9.00 -26.08
C ALA A 717 1.17 -10.40 -25.65
N HIS A 718 1.74 -10.51 -24.46
CA HIS A 718 2.53 -11.65 -23.98
C HIS A 718 1.98 -12.31 -22.71
N GLY A 719 0.87 -11.82 -22.14
CA GLY A 719 0.31 -12.33 -20.88
C GLY A 719 1.22 -12.05 -19.68
N PHE A 720 1.86 -13.08 -19.13
CA PHE A 720 2.78 -12.97 -17.98
C PHE A 720 4.18 -13.46 -18.34
N PRO A 721 4.94 -12.68 -19.13
CA PRO A 721 6.31 -13.06 -19.43
C PRO A 721 7.18 -13.03 -18.16
N GLU A 722 8.08 -14.00 -18.00
CA GLU A 722 8.95 -14.10 -16.82
C GLU A 722 9.85 -12.87 -16.59
N TRP A 723 10.12 -12.10 -17.65
CA TRP A 723 10.93 -10.90 -17.63
C TRP A 723 10.17 -9.63 -17.21
N LEU A 724 8.84 -9.68 -17.04
CA LEU A 724 8.05 -8.61 -16.44
C LEU A 724 7.52 -9.09 -15.08
N GLN A 725 7.86 -8.37 -14.01
CA GLN A 725 7.29 -8.67 -12.69
C GLN A 725 5.78 -8.46 -12.70
N PRO A 726 4.98 -9.29 -11.98
CA PRO A 726 3.55 -9.07 -11.81
C PRO A 726 3.26 -7.61 -11.46
N THR A 727 2.44 -6.95 -12.27
CA THR A 727 2.20 -5.50 -12.20
C THR A 727 0.71 -5.23 -12.30
N TYR A 728 0.20 -4.43 -11.38
CA TYR A 728 -1.20 -4.05 -11.26
C TYR A 728 -1.33 -2.54 -11.27
N ASN A 729 -2.22 -2.01 -12.11
CA ASN A 729 -2.63 -0.61 -12.02
C ASN A 729 -3.65 -0.48 -10.88
N LEU A 730 -3.31 0.22 -9.80
CA LEU A 730 -4.16 0.22 -8.61
C LEU A 730 -5.52 0.88 -8.84
N GLU A 731 -5.63 1.78 -9.82
CA GLU A 731 -6.92 2.41 -10.16
C GLU A 731 -7.92 1.48 -10.84
N THR A 732 -7.46 0.37 -11.42
CA THR A 732 -8.32 -0.56 -12.16
C THR A 732 -8.20 -2.02 -11.73
N HIS A 733 -7.12 -2.38 -11.03
CA HIS A 733 -6.77 -3.76 -10.70
C HIS A 733 -6.53 -3.99 -9.20
N LEU A 734 -7.16 -3.21 -8.32
CA LEU A 734 -6.94 -3.36 -6.86
C LEU A 734 -7.45 -4.71 -6.36
N SER A 735 -8.64 -5.13 -6.80
CA SER A 735 -9.21 -6.42 -6.40
C SER A 735 -8.33 -7.61 -6.82
N GLN A 736 -7.76 -7.56 -8.03
CA GLN A 736 -6.87 -8.58 -8.56
C GLN A 736 -5.54 -8.63 -7.79
N LEU A 737 -5.02 -7.46 -7.37
CA LEU A 737 -3.83 -7.40 -6.54
C LEU A 737 -4.09 -8.01 -5.15
N ILE A 738 -5.22 -7.67 -4.51
CA ILE A 738 -5.58 -8.24 -3.21
C ILE A 738 -5.68 -9.76 -3.32
N GLY A 739 -6.27 -10.28 -4.41
CA GLY A 739 -6.35 -11.72 -4.66
C GLY A 739 -4.98 -12.38 -4.79
N ASP A 740 -4.07 -11.80 -5.57
CA ASP A 740 -2.70 -12.32 -5.71
C ASP A 740 -1.94 -12.26 -4.37
N TYR A 741 -2.16 -11.19 -3.59
CA TYR A 741 -1.61 -11.05 -2.24
C TYR A 741 -2.10 -12.16 -1.30
N CYS A 742 -3.41 -12.45 -1.29
CA CYS A 742 -3.99 -13.52 -0.47
C CYS A 742 -3.50 -14.90 -0.89
N VAL A 743 -3.47 -15.20 -2.19
CA VAL A 743 -2.90 -16.46 -2.72
C VAL A 743 -1.45 -16.62 -2.28
N ARG A 744 -0.63 -15.59 -2.43
CA ARG A 744 0.77 -15.61 -1.98
C ARG A 744 0.89 -15.84 -0.47
N LYS A 745 0.07 -15.17 0.33
CA LYS A 745 0.08 -15.32 1.79
C LYS A 745 -0.28 -16.76 2.18
N ARG A 746 -1.35 -17.30 1.60
CA ARG A 746 -1.79 -18.69 1.80
C ARG A 746 -0.70 -19.70 1.42
N ASP A 747 -0.03 -19.47 0.30
CA ASP A 747 0.99 -20.38 -0.24
C ASP A 747 2.38 -20.17 0.42
N GLY A 748 2.49 -19.33 1.46
CA GLY A 748 3.76 -19.05 2.16
C GLY A 748 4.79 -18.30 1.30
N LEU A 749 4.36 -17.61 0.25
CA LEU A 749 5.22 -16.87 -0.67
C LEU A 749 5.49 -15.44 -0.18
N ASN A 750 6.62 -14.89 -0.60
CA ASN A 750 6.99 -13.51 -0.28
C ASN A 750 5.97 -12.50 -0.87
N ASN A 751 5.56 -11.55 -0.05
CA ASN A 751 4.60 -10.51 -0.39
C ASN A 751 5.21 -9.10 -0.35
N LEU A 752 6.48 -8.95 -0.74
CA LEU A 752 7.12 -7.64 -0.87
C LEU A 752 6.79 -7.01 -2.24
N TRP A 753 6.29 -5.79 -2.22
CA TRP A 753 5.82 -5.05 -3.39
C TRP A 753 6.47 -3.68 -3.47
N ILE A 754 6.61 -3.15 -4.70
CA ILE A 754 7.04 -1.77 -4.95
C ILE A 754 5.92 -0.98 -5.63
N LEU A 755 5.53 0.13 -5.01
CA LEU A 755 4.56 1.05 -5.53
C LEU A 755 5.26 2.20 -6.25
N LYS A 756 4.84 2.48 -7.48
CA LYS A 756 5.43 3.51 -8.34
C LYS A 756 4.32 4.41 -8.90
N PRO A 757 4.45 5.74 -8.88
CA PRO A 757 3.51 6.62 -9.56
C PRO A 757 3.54 6.40 -11.08
N TRP A 758 2.43 6.66 -11.77
CA TRP A 758 2.32 6.40 -13.22
C TRP A 758 3.38 7.10 -14.09
N ASN A 759 3.62 8.38 -13.84
CA ASN A 759 4.42 9.27 -14.68
C ASN A 759 5.50 10.05 -13.91
N MET A 760 5.69 9.81 -12.61
CA MET A 760 6.80 10.42 -11.87
C MET A 760 8.11 9.67 -12.15
N ALA A 761 9.21 10.44 -12.10
CA ALA A 761 10.57 9.97 -12.28
C ALA A 761 11.40 10.17 -11.00
N ARG A 762 12.69 9.80 -11.04
CA ARG A 762 13.66 10.01 -9.94
C ARG A 762 13.26 9.34 -8.63
N THR A 763 12.44 8.29 -8.68
CA THR A 763 11.98 7.54 -7.50
C THR A 763 11.13 8.36 -6.54
N ILE A 764 10.59 9.49 -6.98
CA ILE A 764 9.69 10.29 -6.16
C ILE A 764 8.43 9.46 -5.86
N ASP A 765 8.01 9.48 -4.59
CA ASP A 765 6.79 8.82 -4.10
C ASP A 765 6.74 7.31 -4.42
N THR A 766 7.91 6.65 -4.37
CA THR A 766 8.07 5.21 -4.56
C THR A 766 8.32 4.53 -3.21
N THR A 767 7.57 3.48 -2.89
CA THR A 767 7.65 2.78 -1.60
C THR A 767 7.76 1.27 -1.82
N VAL A 768 8.58 0.60 -1.01
CA VAL A 768 8.64 -0.86 -0.95
C VAL A 768 8.02 -1.33 0.37
N THR A 769 7.02 -2.20 0.31
CA THR A 769 6.30 -2.67 1.50
C THR A 769 5.63 -4.02 1.25
N SER A 770 5.45 -4.80 2.32
CA SER A 770 4.65 -6.01 2.33
C SER A 770 3.33 -5.85 3.08
N ASN A 771 3.04 -4.67 3.62
CA ASN A 771 1.82 -4.41 4.37
C ASN A 771 0.66 -4.05 3.42
N ILE A 772 -0.41 -4.86 3.40
CA ILE A 772 -1.56 -4.64 2.52
C ILE A 772 -2.28 -3.32 2.78
N SER A 773 -2.42 -2.91 4.04
CA SER A 773 -2.99 -1.61 4.41
C SER A 773 -2.13 -0.48 3.87
N ALA A 774 -0.80 -0.59 3.94
CA ALA A 774 0.10 0.38 3.34
C ALA A 774 -0.08 0.48 1.81
N ILE A 775 -0.12 -0.66 1.12
CA ILE A 775 -0.30 -0.73 -0.34
C ILE A 775 -1.57 0.01 -0.76
N ILE A 776 -2.68 -0.23 -0.08
CA ILE A 776 -3.98 0.38 -0.40
C ILE A 776 -3.97 1.87 -0.05
N ARG A 777 -3.54 2.25 1.16
CA ARG A 777 -3.55 3.65 1.65
C ARG A 777 -2.64 4.55 0.79
N LEU A 778 -1.53 4.02 0.27
CA LEU A 778 -0.63 4.77 -0.62
C LEU A 778 -1.32 5.28 -1.90
N MET A 779 -2.45 4.72 -2.31
CA MET A 779 -3.26 5.25 -3.43
C MET A 779 -3.80 6.67 -3.15
N GLU A 780 -3.93 7.08 -1.89
CA GLU A 780 -4.37 8.42 -1.50
C GLU A 780 -3.33 9.50 -1.77
N THR A 781 -2.15 9.11 -2.22
CA THR A 781 -1.11 10.06 -2.67
C THR A 781 -1.08 10.20 -4.19
N GLY A 782 -2.06 9.60 -4.88
CA GLY A 782 -2.26 9.68 -6.31
C GLY A 782 -2.04 8.34 -7.03
N PRO A 783 -2.32 8.30 -8.35
CA PRO A 783 -2.36 7.05 -9.12
C PRO A 783 -1.03 6.32 -9.16
N LYS A 784 -1.07 5.01 -8.91
CA LYS A 784 0.10 4.15 -8.75
C LYS A 784 -0.08 2.81 -9.45
N ILE A 785 1.05 2.24 -9.89
CA ILE A 785 1.15 0.80 -10.09
C ILE A 785 1.69 0.15 -8.82
N CYS A 786 1.28 -1.08 -8.57
CA CYS A 786 1.92 -1.98 -7.62
C CYS A 786 2.56 -3.13 -8.40
N GLN A 787 3.87 -3.29 -8.25
CA GLN A 787 4.64 -4.30 -8.96
C GLN A 787 5.35 -5.20 -7.95
N LYS A 788 5.39 -6.50 -8.21
CA LYS A 788 6.13 -7.44 -7.35
C LYS A 788 7.58 -6.99 -7.26
N TYR A 789 8.09 -6.88 -6.04
CA TYR A 789 9.48 -6.51 -5.83
C TYR A 789 10.41 -7.62 -6.33
N ILE A 790 11.68 -7.29 -6.57
CA ILE A 790 12.71 -8.28 -6.88
C ILE A 790 13.52 -8.46 -5.59
N GLU A 791 13.14 -9.42 -4.75
CA GLU A 791 13.81 -9.71 -3.47
C GLU A 791 15.24 -10.23 -3.63
N HIS A 792 15.50 -10.95 -4.72
CA HIS A 792 16.78 -11.59 -4.96
C HIS A 792 17.36 -11.09 -6.28
N PRO A 793 17.78 -9.81 -6.37
CA PRO A 793 18.48 -9.30 -7.54
C PRO A 793 19.89 -9.89 -7.61
N ALA A 794 20.48 -9.92 -8.80
CA ALA A 794 21.92 -10.04 -8.90
C ALA A 794 22.57 -8.84 -8.21
N LEU A 795 23.61 -9.11 -7.42
CA LEU A 795 24.37 -8.08 -6.72
C LEU A 795 25.72 -7.87 -7.41
N PHE A 796 26.27 -6.68 -7.28
CA PHE A 796 27.64 -6.39 -7.68
C PHE A 796 28.40 -5.86 -6.48
N GLN A 797 29.37 -6.63 -5.99
CA GLN A 797 30.07 -6.34 -4.73
C GLN A 797 29.09 -6.18 -3.55
N GLY A 798 28.06 -7.02 -3.53
CA GLY A 798 26.97 -7.02 -2.53
C GLY A 798 25.97 -5.85 -2.63
N ARG A 799 26.10 -4.98 -3.63
CA ARG A 799 25.20 -3.84 -3.85
C ARG A 799 24.22 -4.10 -4.99
N LYS A 800 23.02 -3.54 -4.85
CA LYS A 800 21.99 -3.58 -5.90
C LYS A 800 22.41 -2.70 -7.09
N PHE A 801 22.08 -3.14 -8.30
CA PHE A 801 22.33 -2.35 -9.51
C PHE A 801 21.20 -2.50 -10.52
N ASP A 802 21.14 -1.55 -11.44
CA ASP A 802 20.39 -1.67 -12.69
C ASP A 802 21.28 -1.26 -13.87
N ILE A 803 20.81 -1.60 -15.07
CA ILE A 803 21.47 -1.34 -16.33
C ILE A 803 20.55 -0.51 -17.23
N ARG A 804 21.03 0.65 -17.66
CA ARG A 804 20.42 1.51 -18.68
C ARG A 804 20.94 1.12 -20.06
N TYR A 805 20.07 0.58 -20.90
CA TYR A 805 20.31 0.39 -22.33
C TYR A 805 19.74 1.57 -23.12
N LEU A 806 20.36 1.92 -24.25
CA LEU A 806 19.84 2.90 -25.20
C LEU A 806 19.34 2.21 -26.46
N VAL A 807 18.07 2.41 -26.78
CA VAL A 807 17.41 1.84 -27.95
C VAL A 807 17.05 2.95 -28.91
N LEU A 808 17.50 2.84 -30.16
CA LEU A 808 17.16 3.74 -31.26
C LEU A 808 16.07 3.08 -32.10
N VAL A 809 14.93 3.75 -32.22
CA VAL A 809 13.77 3.25 -32.95
C VAL A 809 13.61 4.07 -34.21
N ARG A 810 13.92 3.43 -35.34
CA ARG A 810 13.77 4.04 -36.66
C ARG A 810 12.34 3.85 -37.16
N SER A 811 11.70 2.72 -36.94
CA SER A 811 10.33 2.51 -37.42
C SER A 811 9.60 1.53 -36.53
N MET A 812 8.28 1.72 -36.40
CA MET A 812 7.40 0.76 -35.73
C MET A 812 6.73 -0.21 -36.72
N ASN A 813 6.67 0.14 -38.01
CA ASN A 813 6.13 -0.73 -39.07
C ASN A 813 6.78 -0.48 -40.45
N PRO A 814 7.66 -1.39 -40.96
CA PRO A 814 8.18 -2.55 -40.23
C PRO A 814 8.97 -2.11 -38.99
N LEU A 815 9.06 -2.97 -37.98
CA LEU A 815 9.81 -2.66 -36.76
C LEU A 815 11.32 -2.62 -37.07
N GLU A 816 11.92 -1.44 -36.97
CA GLU A 816 13.36 -1.22 -37.13
C GLU A 816 13.91 -0.60 -35.85
N ILE A 817 14.56 -1.43 -35.03
CA ILE A 817 15.13 -1.05 -33.75
C ILE A 817 16.62 -1.41 -33.69
N PHE A 818 17.40 -0.58 -33.01
CA PHE A 818 18.84 -0.73 -32.85
C PHE A 818 19.20 -0.52 -31.38
N LEU A 819 20.16 -1.28 -30.87
CA LEU A 819 20.69 -1.14 -29.52
C LEU A 819 22.06 -0.49 -29.58
N ALA A 820 22.35 0.47 -28.71
CA ALA A 820 23.70 0.96 -28.54
C ALA A 820 24.64 -0.15 -28.05
N ASP A 821 25.86 -0.21 -28.58
CA ASP A 821 26.86 -1.21 -28.19
C ASP A 821 27.49 -0.93 -26.81
N THR A 822 26.91 0.00 -26.05
CA THR A 822 27.32 0.38 -24.69
C THR A 822 26.08 0.52 -23.80
N PHE A 823 26.25 0.29 -22.50
CA PHE A 823 25.20 0.46 -21.50
C PHE A 823 25.77 1.16 -20.25
N TRP A 824 24.88 1.70 -19.41
CA TRP A 824 25.28 2.41 -18.19
C TRP A 824 24.77 1.69 -16.96
N VAL A 825 25.70 1.22 -16.13
CA VAL A 825 25.37 0.65 -14.82
C VAL A 825 25.13 1.77 -13.82
N ARG A 826 24.10 1.57 -12.99
CA ARG A 826 23.73 2.44 -11.86
C ARG A 826 23.71 1.59 -10.60
N LEU A 827 24.55 1.96 -9.63
CA LEU A 827 24.76 1.21 -8.39
C LEU A 827 24.06 1.92 -7.22
N ALA A 828 23.45 1.11 -6.35
CA ALA A 828 23.15 1.51 -4.99
C ALA A 828 24.45 1.80 -4.22
N ASN A 829 24.38 2.64 -3.18
CA ASN A 829 25.57 2.93 -2.36
C ASN A 829 25.73 1.91 -1.23
N ASN A 830 24.62 1.50 -0.62
CA ASN A 830 24.61 0.58 0.51
C ASN A 830 24.61 -0.89 0.04
N GLN A 831 25.06 -1.76 0.94
CA GLN A 831 24.90 -3.21 0.79
C GLN A 831 23.42 -3.56 0.76
N TYR A 832 23.03 -4.48 -0.11
CA TYR A 832 21.63 -4.86 -0.22
C TYR A 832 21.19 -5.68 1.00
N SER A 833 20.08 -5.28 1.63
CA SER A 833 19.42 -6.02 2.70
C SER A 833 17.91 -6.06 2.43
N LEU A 834 17.21 -6.98 3.08
CA LEU A 834 15.74 -7.06 3.11
C LEU A 834 15.19 -6.84 4.52
N ASP A 835 16.02 -6.40 5.45
CA ASP A 835 15.59 -6.06 6.80
C ASP A 835 14.53 -4.95 6.76
N LYS A 836 13.55 -4.99 7.67
CA LYS A 836 12.42 -4.03 7.67
C LYS A 836 12.89 -2.56 7.66
N HIS A 837 13.92 -2.24 8.45
CA HIS A 837 14.49 -0.89 8.51
C HIS A 837 15.14 -0.46 7.19
N SER A 838 15.80 -1.39 6.48
CA SER A 838 16.51 -1.06 5.24
C SER A 838 15.56 -0.63 4.13
N LEU A 839 14.30 -1.08 4.16
CA LEU A 839 13.26 -0.68 3.18
C LEU A 839 12.98 0.84 3.17
N PHE A 840 13.28 1.55 4.25
CA PHE A 840 13.20 3.01 4.33
C PHE A 840 14.48 3.72 3.85
N GLU A 841 15.58 2.98 3.66
CA GLU A 841 16.86 3.51 3.21
C GLU A 841 16.91 3.59 1.68
N TYR A 842 16.84 4.83 1.19
CA TYR A 842 16.89 5.11 -0.25
C TYR A 842 18.12 4.48 -0.93
N GLU A 843 19.29 4.61 -0.28
CA GLU A 843 20.58 4.21 -0.84
C GLU A 843 20.81 2.69 -0.91
N THR A 844 19.89 1.90 -0.35
CA THR A 844 19.91 0.42 -0.31
C THR A 844 19.08 -0.18 -1.45
N HIS A 845 17.87 0.33 -1.66
CA HIS A 845 16.90 -0.29 -2.58
C HIS A 845 16.78 0.41 -3.94
N PHE A 846 17.33 1.62 -4.08
CA PHE A 846 17.33 2.39 -5.33
C PHE A 846 18.75 2.67 -5.82
N THR A 847 18.88 2.93 -7.11
CA THR A 847 20.14 2.96 -7.85
C THR A 847 20.41 4.31 -8.51
N VAL A 848 19.45 5.24 -8.46
CA VAL A 848 19.55 6.56 -9.10
C VAL A 848 20.20 7.57 -8.13
N MET A 849 21.53 7.54 -8.04
CA MET A 849 22.26 8.39 -7.08
C MET A 849 22.52 9.83 -7.54
N ASN A 850 22.22 10.17 -8.79
CA ASN A 850 22.53 11.49 -9.39
C ASN A 850 21.88 12.70 -8.67
N TYR A 851 20.87 12.47 -7.83
CA TYR A 851 20.08 13.54 -7.20
C TYR A 851 20.24 13.63 -5.67
N ARG A 852 20.72 12.58 -5.01
CA ARG A 852 20.72 12.48 -3.53
C ARG A 852 21.97 11.86 -2.92
N GLY A 853 22.87 11.27 -3.71
CA GLY A 853 24.02 10.53 -3.19
C GLY A 853 25.27 10.65 -4.06
N THR A 854 26.24 9.77 -3.81
CA THR A 854 27.50 9.73 -4.58
C THR A 854 27.33 8.91 -5.86
N LEU A 855 27.61 9.51 -7.01
CA LEU A 855 27.55 8.80 -8.29
C LEU A 855 28.75 7.85 -8.46
N ASN A 856 28.48 6.55 -8.49
CA ASN A 856 29.45 5.51 -8.83
C ASN A 856 29.44 5.26 -10.35
N HIS A 857 30.25 6.03 -11.10
CA HIS A 857 30.42 5.77 -12.54
C HIS A 857 31.37 4.57 -12.76
N LYS A 858 30.97 3.64 -13.63
CA LYS A 858 31.79 2.52 -14.09
C LYS A 858 31.65 2.35 -15.60
N ASN A 859 32.78 2.05 -16.27
CA ASN A 859 32.79 1.74 -17.71
C ASN A 859 32.19 0.36 -17.96
N THR A 860 31.52 0.20 -19.10
CA THR A 860 30.84 -1.04 -19.50
C THR A 860 31.78 -2.26 -19.46
N SER A 861 32.94 -2.17 -20.11
CA SER A 861 33.89 -3.28 -20.23
C SER A 861 34.48 -3.69 -18.87
N GLU A 862 34.71 -2.71 -18.00
CA GLU A 862 35.24 -2.92 -16.66
C GLU A 862 34.21 -3.59 -15.75
N PHE A 863 32.94 -3.16 -15.83
CA PHE A 863 31.85 -3.80 -15.13
C PHE A 863 31.66 -5.25 -15.57
N VAL A 864 31.61 -5.50 -16.89
CA VAL A 864 31.46 -6.86 -17.44
C VAL A 864 32.55 -7.78 -16.91
N ARG A 865 33.82 -7.40 -17.05
CA ARG A 865 34.97 -8.20 -16.61
C ARG A 865 34.89 -8.55 -15.12
N GLU A 866 34.59 -7.57 -14.28
CA GLU A 866 34.50 -7.80 -12.83
C GLU A 866 33.28 -8.62 -12.44
N PHE A 867 32.14 -8.40 -13.10
CA PHE A 867 30.91 -9.17 -12.87
C PHE A 867 31.08 -10.64 -13.26
N GLU A 868 31.69 -10.93 -14.40
CA GLU A 868 32.03 -12.29 -14.83
C GLU A 868 33.01 -12.96 -13.85
N GLN A 869 34.00 -12.20 -13.36
CA GLN A 869 34.95 -12.70 -12.37
C GLN A 869 34.29 -13.02 -11.03
N GLU A 870 33.37 -12.17 -10.56
CA GLU A 870 32.63 -12.30 -9.31
C GLU A 870 31.67 -13.50 -9.36
N HIS A 871 30.85 -13.59 -10.42
CA HIS A 871 29.75 -14.56 -10.52
C HIS A 871 30.06 -15.83 -11.30
N LYS A 872 31.22 -15.90 -11.97
CA LYS A 872 31.62 -17.03 -12.83
C LYS A 872 30.62 -17.30 -13.97
N VAL A 873 30.18 -16.22 -14.61
CA VAL A 873 29.22 -16.24 -15.72
C VAL A 873 29.84 -15.71 -17.01
N ASN A 874 29.16 -15.92 -18.13
CA ASN A 874 29.46 -15.30 -19.41
C ASN A 874 28.44 -14.19 -19.68
N TRP A 875 28.91 -12.95 -19.81
CA TRP A 875 28.05 -11.78 -20.01
C TRP A 875 27.34 -11.81 -21.35
N LEU A 876 27.94 -12.38 -22.39
CA LEU A 876 27.31 -12.44 -23.73
C LEU A 876 25.99 -13.23 -23.69
N ASP A 877 25.90 -14.27 -22.86
CA ASP A 877 24.67 -15.05 -22.69
C ASP A 877 23.58 -14.24 -21.98
N ILE A 878 23.96 -13.46 -20.96
CA ILE A 878 23.07 -12.53 -20.26
C ILE A 878 22.59 -11.45 -21.23
N HIS A 879 23.52 -10.83 -21.96
CA HIS A 879 23.23 -9.79 -22.93
C HIS A 879 22.29 -10.29 -24.03
N SER A 880 22.47 -11.52 -24.53
CA SER A 880 21.54 -12.14 -25.49
C SER A 880 20.11 -12.30 -24.95
N ARG A 881 19.93 -12.60 -23.66
CA ARG A 881 18.60 -12.64 -23.03
C ARG A 881 18.00 -11.24 -22.91
N VAL A 882 18.82 -10.24 -22.54
CA VAL A 882 18.39 -8.84 -22.47
C VAL A 882 17.95 -8.31 -23.82
N THR A 883 18.71 -8.56 -24.90
CA THR A 883 18.37 -8.10 -26.25
C THR A 883 17.06 -8.68 -26.74
N LYS A 884 16.81 -9.98 -26.50
CA LYS A 884 15.53 -10.64 -26.79
C LYS A 884 14.37 -9.99 -26.04
N MET A 885 14.53 -9.73 -24.73
CA MET A 885 13.52 -9.05 -23.94
C MET A 885 13.21 -7.64 -24.49
N ILE A 886 14.24 -6.84 -24.79
CA ILE A 886 14.08 -5.48 -25.34
C ILE A 886 13.32 -5.55 -26.66
N ARG A 887 13.70 -6.45 -27.58
CA ARG A 887 12.97 -6.64 -28.84
C ARG A 887 11.49 -6.94 -28.58
N SER A 888 11.18 -7.88 -27.68
CA SER A 888 9.80 -8.26 -27.34
C SER A 888 8.96 -7.12 -26.76
N VAL A 889 9.58 -6.14 -26.08
CA VAL A 889 8.88 -4.94 -25.58
C VAL A 889 8.39 -4.07 -26.75
N PHE A 890 9.25 -3.80 -27.73
CA PHE A 890 8.88 -2.98 -28.89
C PHE A 890 7.99 -3.71 -29.89
N GLU A 891 8.13 -5.04 -30.02
CA GLU A 891 7.18 -5.89 -30.76
C GLU A 891 5.78 -5.83 -30.14
N ALA A 892 5.67 -5.91 -28.81
CA ALA A 892 4.39 -5.76 -28.11
C ALA A 892 3.73 -4.41 -28.41
N ALA A 893 4.52 -3.32 -28.37
CA ALA A 893 4.02 -1.99 -28.66
C ALA A 893 3.54 -1.84 -30.10
N ALA A 894 4.35 -2.28 -31.08
CA ALA A 894 3.99 -2.24 -32.50
C ALA A 894 2.74 -3.08 -32.81
N GLN A 895 2.57 -4.21 -32.13
CA GLN A 895 1.45 -5.11 -32.36
C GLN A 895 0.15 -4.66 -31.70
N VAL A 896 0.22 -4.20 -30.44
CA VAL A 896 -0.97 -3.82 -29.66
C VAL A 896 -1.45 -2.42 -30.04
N HIS A 897 -0.53 -1.52 -30.44
CA HIS A 897 -0.83 -0.13 -30.74
C HIS A 897 -0.32 0.30 -32.14
N PRO A 898 -1.00 -0.11 -33.23
CA PRO A 898 -0.69 0.36 -34.59
C PRO A 898 -0.71 1.89 -34.74
N GLU A 899 -1.35 2.61 -33.82
CA GLU A 899 -1.35 4.06 -33.70
C GLU A 899 0.05 4.65 -33.54
N MET A 900 1.02 3.86 -33.08
CA MET A 900 2.43 4.28 -33.02
C MET A 900 3.07 4.41 -34.41
N HIS A 901 2.46 3.88 -35.47
CA HIS A 901 3.07 3.89 -36.79
C HIS A 901 3.09 5.29 -37.38
N SER A 902 4.30 5.83 -37.56
CA SER A 902 4.52 7.12 -38.21
C SER A 902 5.77 7.07 -39.11
N PRO A 903 5.66 7.48 -40.39
CA PRO A 903 6.80 7.50 -41.30
C PRO A 903 7.84 8.56 -40.93
N THR A 904 7.44 9.59 -40.18
CA THR A 904 8.26 10.75 -39.79
C THR A 904 8.70 10.74 -38.33
N SER A 905 8.39 9.68 -37.58
CA SER A 905 8.87 9.51 -36.21
C SER A 905 10.17 8.71 -36.14
N ARG A 906 11.14 9.19 -35.35
CA ARG A 906 12.43 8.53 -35.08
C ARG A 906 12.85 8.82 -33.65
N ALA A 907 12.87 7.85 -32.74
CA ALA A 907 13.06 8.12 -31.31
C ALA A 907 14.25 7.39 -30.69
N MET A 908 14.66 7.87 -29.52
CA MET A 908 15.64 7.22 -28.65
C MET A 908 15.02 6.99 -27.27
N TYR A 909 15.11 5.76 -26.79
CA TYR A 909 14.60 5.34 -25.49
C TYR A 909 15.71 4.84 -24.58
N GLY A 910 15.57 5.12 -23.29
CA GLY A 910 16.31 4.43 -22.24
C GLY A 910 15.50 3.24 -21.74
N VAL A 911 16.07 2.03 -21.73
CA VAL A 911 15.42 0.85 -21.17
C VAL A 911 16.15 0.43 -19.91
N ASP A 912 15.43 0.39 -18.80
CA ASP A 912 15.96 0.10 -17.47
C ASP A 912 15.75 -1.38 -17.15
N VAL A 913 16.86 -2.08 -16.91
CA VAL A 913 16.88 -3.53 -16.73
C VAL A 913 17.57 -3.89 -15.42
N MET A 914 16.96 -4.77 -14.64
CA MET A 914 17.59 -5.43 -13.51
C MET A 914 17.85 -6.90 -13.85
N LEU A 915 18.86 -7.51 -13.23
CA LEU A 915 19.03 -8.96 -13.27
C LEU A 915 18.55 -9.55 -11.96
N ASP A 916 17.82 -10.67 -12.01
CA ASP A 916 17.57 -11.48 -10.81
C ASP A 916 18.81 -12.33 -10.45
N SER A 917 18.74 -13.04 -9.32
CA SER A 917 19.80 -13.92 -8.82
C SER A 917 20.14 -15.08 -9.76
N CYS A 918 19.26 -15.40 -10.71
CA CYS A 918 19.48 -16.37 -11.78
C CYS A 918 19.98 -15.71 -13.08
N PHE A 919 20.34 -14.43 -13.02
CA PHE A 919 20.78 -13.60 -14.15
C PHE A 919 19.76 -13.54 -15.29
N GLN A 920 18.47 -13.64 -14.98
CA GLN A 920 17.38 -13.38 -15.92
C GLN A 920 17.06 -11.87 -15.92
N PRO A 921 16.86 -11.27 -17.12
CA PRO A 921 16.55 -9.86 -17.21
C PRO A 921 15.12 -9.59 -16.74
N LYS A 922 14.96 -8.52 -15.96
CA LYS A 922 13.68 -7.97 -15.51
C LYS A 922 13.55 -6.54 -16.01
N LEU A 923 12.51 -6.27 -16.79
CA LEU A 923 12.18 -4.92 -17.25
C LEU A 923 11.69 -4.08 -16.06
N LEU A 924 12.25 -2.89 -15.90
CA LEU A 924 11.82 -1.94 -14.86
C LEU A 924 10.95 -0.82 -15.42
N GLU A 925 11.43 -0.13 -16.46
CA GLU A 925 10.73 0.96 -17.16
C GLU A 925 11.39 1.27 -18.51
N VAL A 926 10.67 2.03 -19.35
CA VAL A 926 11.19 2.65 -20.58
C VAL A 926 11.02 4.16 -20.44
N THR A 927 12.06 4.92 -20.74
CA THR A 927 12.06 6.39 -20.64
C THR A 927 12.26 7.02 -22.02
N TYR A 928 11.33 7.88 -22.43
CA TYR A 928 11.52 8.79 -23.55
C TYR A 928 12.58 9.84 -23.22
N CYS A 929 13.36 10.25 -24.23
CA CYS A 929 14.41 11.26 -24.14
C CYS A 929 15.28 11.08 -22.87
N PRO A 930 15.95 9.92 -22.74
CA PRO A 930 16.70 9.59 -21.54
C PRO A 930 17.80 10.61 -21.27
N ASP A 931 18.13 10.83 -19.99
CA ASP A 931 19.30 11.63 -19.63
C ASP A 931 20.58 11.00 -20.20
N CYS A 932 21.16 11.69 -21.19
CA CYS A 932 22.36 11.28 -21.90
C CYS A 932 23.63 11.98 -21.38
N GLY A 933 23.56 12.69 -20.25
CA GLY A 933 24.70 13.44 -19.70
C GLY A 933 25.92 12.55 -19.45
N ARG A 934 25.73 11.32 -18.98
CA ARG A 934 26.83 10.35 -18.83
C ARG A 934 27.40 9.90 -20.18
N ALA A 935 26.55 9.69 -21.18
CA ALA A 935 26.96 9.28 -22.52
C ALA A 935 27.74 10.38 -23.26
N CYS A 936 27.39 11.65 -22.99
CA CYS A 936 28.06 12.81 -23.56
C CYS A 936 29.37 13.19 -22.83
N LYS A 937 29.58 12.69 -21.60
CA LYS A 937 30.72 13.06 -20.75
C LYS A 937 31.86 12.02 -20.71
N TYR A 938 31.54 10.73 -20.75
CA TYR A 938 32.52 9.66 -20.51
C TYR A 938 32.70 8.79 -21.75
N ASP A 939 33.96 8.59 -22.16
CA ASP A 939 34.30 7.64 -23.22
C ASP A 939 34.03 6.20 -22.74
N MET A 940 33.42 5.39 -23.60
CA MET A 940 32.97 4.03 -23.28
C MET A 940 33.58 3.02 -24.25
N ASN A 941 33.86 1.80 -23.79
CA ASN A 941 34.29 0.72 -24.68
C ASN A 941 33.07 -0.11 -25.08
N SER A 942 32.97 -0.44 -26.37
CA SER A 942 31.93 -1.32 -26.89
C SER A 942 31.97 -2.69 -26.23
N ILE A 943 30.79 -3.28 -25.99
CA ILE A 943 30.65 -4.68 -25.58
C ILE A 943 30.53 -5.65 -26.76
N VAL A 944 30.21 -5.14 -27.95
CA VAL A 944 30.06 -5.93 -29.18
C VAL A 944 31.22 -5.63 -30.13
N GLY A 945 31.88 -6.66 -30.65
CA GLY A 945 33.06 -6.52 -31.52
C GLY A 945 34.38 -6.33 -30.76
N ASP A 946 35.37 -5.68 -31.39
CA ASP A 946 36.76 -5.56 -30.92
C ASP A 946 36.97 -4.53 -29.77
N GLN A 947 35.97 -4.33 -28.92
CA GLN A 947 35.99 -3.37 -27.80
C GLN A 947 36.40 -1.94 -28.21
N GLU A 948 35.92 -1.49 -29.37
CA GLU A 948 36.24 -0.17 -29.89
C GLU A 948 35.84 0.96 -28.93
N LEU A 949 36.65 2.02 -28.88
CA LEU A 949 36.43 3.20 -28.05
C LEU A 949 35.34 4.09 -28.66
N VAL A 950 34.18 4.14 -28.01
CA VAL A 950 33.08 5.06 -28.29
C VAL A 950 33.35 6.38 -27.56
N ARG A 951 33.73 7.41 -28.32
CA ARG A 951 34.03 8.73 -27.74
C ARG A 951 32.74 9.48 -27.38
N ALA A 952 32.69 10.04 -26.17
CA ALA A 952 31.54 10.74 -25.63
C ALA A 952 31.08 11.92 -26.52
N ARG A 953 32.05 12.67 -27.07
CA ARG A 953 31.82 13.78 -28.00
C ARG A 953 31.16 13.37 -29.32
N ASN A 954 31.21 12.09 -29.67
CA ASN A 954 30.61 11.55 -30.90
C ASN A 954 29.22 10.95 -30.64
N PHE A 955 28.69 11.02 -29.42
CA PHE A 955 27.45 10.35 -29.03
C PHE A 955 26.27 10.69 -29.95
N TYR A 956 25.92 11.97 -30.07
CA TYR A 956 24.81 12.38 -30.93
C TYR A 956 25.11 12.19 -32.43
N ASN A 957 26.39 12.18 -32.83
CA ASN A 957 26.76 11.93 -34.23
C ASN A 957 26.39 10.51 -34.69
N TYR A 958 26.61 9.49 -33.86
CA TYR A 958 26.23 8.11 -34.24
C TYR A 958 24.72 7.88 -34.05
N VAL A 959 24.09 8.52 -33.05
CA VAL A 959 22.62 8.46 -32.86
C VAL A 959 21.90 9.00 -34.10
N PHE A 960 22.29 10.19 -34.57
CA PHE A 960 21.71 10.80 -35.77
C PHE A 960 22.10 10.04 -37.04
N GLY A 961 23.35 9.54 -37.11
CA GLY A 961 23.80 8.66 -38.21
C GLY A 961 22.90 7.42 -38.35
N CYS A 962 22.55 6.79 -37.24
CA CYS A 962 21.63 5.65 -37.24
C CYS A 962 20.20 6.04 -37.59
N LEU A 963 19.64 7.07 -36.97
CA LEU A 963 18.22 7.40 -37.15
C LEU A 963 17.90 7.98 -38.53
N PHE A 964 18.85 8.71 -39.15
CA PHE A 964 18.57 9.52 -40.34
C PHE A 964 19.45 9.18 -41.56
N LEU A 965 20.63 8.59 -41.37
CA LEU A 965 21.59 8.29 -42.45
C LEU A 965 21.76 6.79 -42.74
N ASN A 966 21.06 5.91 -42.02
CA ASN A 966 21.13 4.45 -42.13
C ASN A 966 22.49 3.84 -41.76
N GLU A 967 23.26 4.50 -40.90
CA GLU A 967 24.51 3.97 -40.37
C GLU A 967 24.29 3.06 -39.16
N THR A 968 25.20 2.12 -38.92
CA THR A 968 25.15 1.21 -37.76
C THR A 968 26.43 1.27 -36.93
N THR A 969 27.15 2.40 -36.97
CA THR A 969 28.37 2.59 -36.19
C THR A 969 28.01 2.70 -34.71
N HIS A 970 28.60 1.85 -33.86
CA HIS A 970 28.36 1.78 -32.41
C HIS A 970 26.92 1.41 -31.99
N VAL A 971 26.13 0.85 -32.92
CA VAL A 971 24.79 0.34 -32.68
C VAL A 971 24.57 -0.97 -33.43
N SER A 972 23.92 -1.93 -32.79
CA SER A 972 23.59 -3.23 -33.36
C SER A 972 22.10 -3.32 -33.68
N PRO A 973 21.68 -3.80 -34.87
CA PRO A 973 20.27 -4.02 -35.19
C PRO A 973 19.70 -5.11 -34.26
N LEU A 974 18.49 -4.89 -33.74
CA LEU A 974 17.91 -5.75 -32.72
C LEU A 974 17.05 -6.86 -33.24
#